data_AF-A0A316UR33-F1
#
_entry.id   AF-A0A316UR33-F1
#
_cell.length_a   1.000
_cell.length_b   1.000
_cell.length_c   1.000
_cell.angle_alpha   90.00
_cell.angle_beta   90.00
_cell.angle_gamma   90.00
#
_symmetry.space_group_name_H-M   'P 1'
#
loop_
_entity.id
_entity.type
_entity.pdbx_description
1 polymer ?
#
loop_
_entity_poly.entity_id
_entity_poly.type
_entity_poly.pdbx_seq_one_letter_code
_entity_poly.pdbx_strand_id
1 'polypeptide(L)'
;MPGPQPSSSSLSLFWDLASPQEEKRIASSSQLVSTLLGQQSALVATTSRSTLDGDDQPPSDADAADIEAYLDRCLASEVSYSLRRLIRGLASPRQQSRVGFAVALTELLSNLTTLVRPGHFLTLLRKYSTPSGSIDGFEQRNLLFARLFGVHSLVRSGLLLSHPQASPQEVAAAVDLLVELGETKAWMRESAAWELVEMLQAAQAEGSSSRLKDAVMSSLGAYATSSDITPEKLALMLQLPGRQHPNLKASHPLSSANLPAVAKILRNASSSLEKEAAEDAATKQDRTGAHNPRAHFVWDTILALYASGSTKGAAPFGDFWRIAVDDSLFATNATPERKSWGFQIFSRALPLLPASDKPLLLSPNFMRTWINQLAGGDRLLHKAAVQAAEVVQATVKEEPRAGFALVVQLLGKHGNQNFDKLTKTKTIEGLLGQMDGEGVDQYVHYVVESISSSHEDAKRRWGLDQLLNLVRNTAVPTSDACVESILSYLVVGGLFAWKKPPAKGLLALQPKPAFSDEIRGLCRSRWLSCLTDLMDRTTALGTEEGKTRRVQGVDSKGVPWLRNAWNGLQTISKDSKSFSSSLEDETVKEAVANGEKLLIKVHKSKKERSEAFETLVIATLLYIYEAGPEDANDLITQLTDCHERLSAPATAVAKRNDEEEEEISGIELLLDYLVGLLERPSAFLRAVTEHVFAAYVPDMNRGSVEHLVDQLGLNEEPEGAEGEDDEDDEMEDREEAGETSEATSSDSDDEDEDDEDDDEEVDEDLRNAVSEVLKAAGMADEDEDEDAADPDAEGVDKDVARPQVNGDDSDNESVPDLTDDQMMQIDDQLGDIFRARLQSRKETKEAKAESVAFQHKVLDLLAIFAKRRSSSAEVLVLARPLFVLASEGDDIDRSLATKAGTVLRSSICKAKEMPQVDEDGLEGVLEDLEAVHGLARRTTSGDLASLASVVNLYLTRICLGEAGDELNAKLIRLYEETLKDFLTRSASQLKPSFLLDALKRFPRLGWQLRSVLLEGCSLSASIKAFRQQQAFQMLLAVLNQAAGAVELKEQVVTKAMPEVATVVFSSIAFATASHSTSSEGGASAGKVKELLKFALQAVRLTQRVSATTSSPEAVRSVWKPTKIRDALETMGQSEQFKQSTSLQGLLKQMLALVEGGSASNGAAKGKKNKDRRNSVSEANGVEEGAVKSKKQKVNGDAAKALQGKKKQKKKGQAAA
;
A
#
# COMPACT_ATOMS: atom_id res chain seq x y z
N MET A 1 -23.60 -64.90 -30.77
CA MET A 1 -23.56 -64.91 -29.30
C MET A 1 -23.40 -63.47 -28.82
N PRO A 2 -24.27 -62.93 -27.95
CA PRO A 2 -24.01 -61.65 -27.31
C PRO A 2 -22.84 -61.83 -26.32
N GLY A 3 -21.79 -61.02 -26.44
CA GLY A 3 -20.62 -61.07 -25.56
C GLY A 3 -20.97 -60.78 -24.09
N PRO A 4 -20.15 -61.23 -23.12
CA PRO A 4 -20.42 -61.02 -21.70
C PRO A 4 -20.44 -59.52 -21.38
N GLN A 5 -21.42 -59.08 -20.58
CA GLN A 5 -21.53 -57.69 -20.13
C GLN A 5 -20.50 -57.37 -19.03
N PRO A 6 -19.98 -56.13 -19.00
CA PRO A 6 -18.95 -55.72 -18.05
C PRO A 6 -19.44 -55.69 -16.60
N SER A 7 -18.52 -55.89 -15.65
CA SER A 7 -18.80 -55.68 -14.23
C SER A 7 -19.17 -54.22 -13.98
N SER A 8 -20.28 -53.97 -13.28
CA SER A 8 -20.86 -52.64 -13.04
C SER A 8 -19.90 -51.61 -12.43
N SER A 9 -18.81 -52.05 -11.77
CA SER A 9 -17.80 -51.20 -11.14
C SER A 9 -16.79 -50.55 -12.11
N SER A 10 -16.51 -51.14 -13.27
CA SER A 10 -15.51 -50.60 -14.22
C SER A 10 -16.11 -49.47 -15.08
N LEU A 11 -17.42 -49.53 -15.31
CA LEU A 11 -18.13 -48.58 -16.15
C LEU A 11 -18.24 -47.19 -15.51
N SER A 12 -18.34 -47.12 -14.17
CA SER A 12 -18.34 -45.85 -13.42
C SER A 12 -17.03 -45.08 -13.60
N LEU A 13 -15.89 -45.79 -13.61
CA LEU A 13 -14.56 -45.18 -13.74
C LEU A 13 -14.36 -44.46 -15.08
N PHE A 14 -14.97 -44.97 -16.17
CA PHE A 14 -14.93 -44.30 -17.47
C PHE A 14 -15.65 -42.94 -17.48
N TRP A 15 -16.67 -42.73 -16.64
CA TRP A 15 -17.33 -41.43 -16.51
C TRP A 15 -16.43 -40.44 -15.77
N ASP A 16 -15.72 -40.90 -14.75
CA ASP A 16 -14.81 -40.07 -13.98
C ASP A 16 -13.53 -39.69 -14.74
N LEU A 17 -13.12 -40.48 -15.75
CA LEU A 17 -12.10 -40.08 -16.74
C LEU A 17 -12.48 -38.80 -17.49
N ALA A 18 -13.79 -38.51 -17.62
CA ALA A 18 -14.30 -37.30 -18.25
C ALA A 18 -14.55 -36.15 -17.26
N SER A 19 -14.18 -36.30 -15.98
CA SER A 19 -14.38 -35.29 -14.94
C SER A 19 -13.59 -34.01 -15.22
N PRO A 20 -14.14 -32.81 -14.91
CA PRO A 20 -13.39 -31.56 -14.98
C PRO A 20 -12.29 -31.47 -13.89
N GLN A 21 -12.43 -32.21 -12.79
CA GLN A 21 -11.46 -32.24 -11.68
C GLN A 21 -10.30 -33.17 -12.01
N GLU A 22 -9.07 -32.64 -12.02
CA GLU A 22 -7.85 -33.37 -12.37
C GLU A 22 -7.58 -34.56 -11.45
N GLU A 23 -7.68 -34.35 -10.12
CA GLU A 23 -7.49 -35.40 -9.12
C GLU A 23 -8.40 -36.61 -9.35
N LYS A 24 -9.67 -36.36 -9.71
CA LYS A 24 -10.63 -37.44 -10.02
C LYS A 24 -10.26 -38.20 -11.29
N ARG A 25 -9.75 -37.51 -12.31
CA ARG A 25 -9.28 -38.17 -13.54
C ARG A 25 -8.09 -39.08 -13.23
N ILE A 26 -7.09 -38.59 -12.50
CA ILE A 26 -5.88 -39.36 -12.14
C ILE A 26 -6.24 -40.59 -11.29
N ALA A 27 -7.08 -40.41 -10.26
CA ALA A 27 -7.53 -41.50 -9.40
C ALA A 27 -8.30 -42.58 -10.20
N SER A 28 -9.18 -42.15 -11.10
CA SER A 28 -10.00 -43.07 -11.91
C SER A 28 -9.16 -43.79 -12.97
N SER A 29 -8.20 -43.12 -13.60
CA SER A 29 -7.22 -43.76 -14.50
C SER A 29 -6.44 -44.85 -13.77
N SER A 30 -5.91 -44.53 -12.58
CA SER A 30 -5.11 -45.48 -11.79
C SER A 30 -5.93 -46.69 -11.35
N GLN A 31 -7.17 -46.46 -10.86
CA GLN A 31 -8.07 -47.53 -10.43
C GLN A 31 -8.54 -48.40 -11.59
N LEU A 32 -8.86 -47.79 -12.74
CA LEU A 32 -9.28 -48.51 -13.94
C LEU A 32 -8.14 -49.41 -14.42
N VAL A 33 -6.93 -48.88 -14.61
CA VAL A 33 -5.80 -49.66 -15.10
C VAL A 33 -5.42 -50.77 -14.12
N SER A 34 -5.35 -50.49 -12.81
CA SER A 34 -5.08 -51.51 -11.80
C SER A 34 -6.09 -52.68 -11.84
N THR A 35 -7.38 -52.35 -12.01
CA THR A 35 -8.44 -53.37 -12.13
C THR A 35 -8.28 -54.22 -13.39
N LEU A 36 -8.00 -53.58 -14.53
CA LEU A 36 -7.81 -54.25 -15.82
C LEU A 36 -6.57 -55.16 -15.82
N LEU A 37 -5.45 -54.70 -15.25
CA LEU A 37 -4.24 -55.51 -15.12
C LEU A 37 -4.41 -56.68 -14.16
N GLY A 38 -5.19 -56.49 -13.08
CA GLY A 38 -5.60 -57.59 -12.20
C GLY A 38 -6.39 -58.67 -12.94
N GLN A 39 -7.28 -58.28 -13.85
CA GLN A 39 -8.05 -59.23 -14.67
C GLN A 39 -7.19 -59.90 -15.75
N GLN A 40 -6.27 -59.16 -16.37
CA GLN A 40 -5.34 -59.72 -17.35
C GLN A 40 -4.40 -60.75 -16.70
N SER A 41 -3.84 -60.43 -15.53
CA SER A 41 -2.96 -61.36 -14.80
C SER A 41 -3.69 -62.62 -14.34
N ALA A 42 -4.96 -62.51 -13.94
CA ALA A 42 -5.80 -63.66 -13.63
C ALA A 42 -6.01 -64.58 -14.84
N LEU A 43 -6.28 -64.03 -16.04
CA LEU A 43 -6.39 -64.81 -17.27
C LEU A 43 -5.08 -65.54 -17.62
N VAL A 44 -3.94 -64.85 -17.49
CA VAL A 44 -2.61 -65.43 -17.74
C VAL A 44 -2.30 -66.56 -16.75
N ALA A 45 -2.75 -66.45 -15.49
CA ALA A 45 -2.54 -67.49 -14.48
C ALA A 45 -3.41 -68.76 -14.71
N THR A 46 -4.59 -68.62 -15.31
CA THR A 46 -5.54 -69.74 -15.49
C THR A 46 -5.46 -70.41 -16.86
N THR A 47 -4.74 -69.83 -17.82
CA THR A 47 -4.73 -70.25 -19.23
C THR A 47 -3.34 -70.75 -19.62
N SER A 48 -3.25 -71.88 -20.34
CA SER A 48 -1.95 -72.44 -20.76
C SER A 48 -1.19 -71.47 -21.68
N ARG A 49 0.12 -71.31 -21.44
CA ARG A 49 0.98 -70.36 -22.18
C ARG A 49 0.93 -70.55 -23.71
N SER A 50 0.78 -71.79 -24.19
CA SER A 50 0.61 -72.15 -25.61
C SER A 50 -0.65 -71.59 -26.29
N THR A 51 -1.71 -71.27 -25.53
CA THR A 51 -2.95 -70.68 -26.09
C THR A 51 -2.94 -69.15 -26.11
N LEU A 52 -2.02 -68.52 -25.37
CA LEU A 52 -1.83 -67.07 -25.32
C LEU A 52 -0.66 -66.59 -26.20
N ASP A 53 0.39 -67.43 -26.36
CA ASP A 53 1.61 -67.18 -27.15
C ASP A 53 1.56 -67.84 -28.57
N GLY A 54 0.40 -68.30 -29.06
CA GLY A 54 0.32 -69.12 -30.27
C GLY A 54 0.85 -68.45 -31.55
N ASP A 55 1.58 -69.23 -32.38
CA ASP A 55 2.21 -68.87 -33.67
C ASP A 55 1.26 -68.25 -34.73
N ASP A 56 -0.06 -68.23 -34.49
CA ASP A 56 -1.09 -67.62 -35.34
C ASP A 56 -1.27 -66.11 -35.04
N GLN A 57 -0.17 -65.39 -34.86
CA GLN A 57 -0.23 -63.94 -34.66
C GLN A 57 -0.52 -63.25 -36.01
N PRO A 58 -1.55 -62.39 -36.09
CA PRO A 58 -1.87 -61.73 -37.35
C PRO A 58 -0.67 -60.89 -37.81
N PRO A 59 -0.32 -60.93 -39.11
CA PRO A 59 0.75 -60.10 -39.66
C PRO A 59 0.49 -58.63 -39.37
N SER A 60 1.54 -57.79 -39.44
CA SER A 60 1.42 -56.34 -39.19
C SER A 60 0.32 -55.68 -40.02
N ASP A 61 0.08 -56.23 -41.21
CA ASP A 61 -0.81 -55.69 -42.23
C ASP A 61 -2.20 -56.36 -42.23
N ALA A 62 -2.50 -57.15 -41.18
CA ALA A 62 -3.82 -57.76 -41.03
C ALA A 62 -4.93 -56.71 -40.89
N ASP A 63 -6.11 -57.03 -41.42
CA ASP A 63 -7.26 -56.15 -41.31
C ASP A 63 -7.69 -55.99 -39.85
N ALA A 64 -8.27 -54.85 -39.54
CA ALA A 64 -8.61 -54.50 -38.16
C ALA A 64 -9.64 -55.45 -37.51
N ALA A 65 -10.42 -56.19 -38.29
CA ALA A 65 -11.32 -57.23 -37.79
C ALA A 65 -10.55 -58.46 -37.26
N ASP A 66 -9.48 -58.86 -37.96
CA ASP A 66 -8.63 -59.98 -37.56
C ASP A 66 -7.81 -59.63 -36.32
N ILE A 67 -7.32 -58.38 -36.24
CA ILE A 67 -6.64 -57.85 -35.05
C ILE A 67 -7.59 -57.85 -33.84
N GLU A 68 -8.84 -57.42 -34.01
CA GLU A 68 -9.83 -57.47 -32.93
C GLU A 68 -10.11 -58.90 -32.47
N ALA A 69 -10.24 -59.84 -33.41
CA ALA A 69 -10.46 -61.24 -33.10
C ALA A 69 -9.25 -61.87 -32.39
N TYR A 70 -8.02 -61.44 -32.72
CA TYR A 70 -6.79 -61.84 -32.03
C TYR A 70 -6.75 -61.27 -30.61
N LEU A 71 -6.99 -59.96 -30.44
CA LEU A 71 -6.99 -59.32 -29.13
C LEU A 71 -8.07 -59.89 -28.20
N ASP A 72 -9.25 -60.25 -28.73
CA ASP A 72 -10.31 -60.90 -27.96
C ASP A 72 -9.95 -62.33 -27.50
N ARG A 73 -8.95 -62.98 -28.13
CA ARG A 73 -8.41 -64.27 -27.67
C ARG A 73 -7.30 -64.10 -26.63
N CYS A 74 -6.44 -63.10 -26.79
CA CYS A 74 -5.23 -62.91 -25.97
C CYS A 74 -5.45 -62.03 -24.74
N LEU A 75 -6.45 -61.15 -24.75
CA LEU A 75 -6.78 -60.25 -23.64
C LEU A 75 -8.04 -60.73 -22.92
N ALA A 76 -8.11 -60.46 -21.62
CA ALA A 76 -9.36 -60.61 -20.88
C ALA A 76 -10.46 -59.75 -21.53
N SER A 77 -11.71 -60.23 -21.50
CA SER A 77 -12.83 -59.58 -22.22
C SER A 77 -12.98 -58.10 -21.87
N GLU A 78 -12.82 -57.77 -20.58
CA GLU A 78 -12.86 -56.39 -20.07
C GLU A 78 -11.67 -55.55 -20.52
N VAL A 79 -10.48 -56.14 -20.68
CA VAL A 79 -9.26 -55.46 -21.13
C VAL A 79 -9.38 -55.15 -22.62
N SER A 80 -9.81 -56.11 -23.44
CA SER A 80 -10.07 -55.91 -24.87
C SER A 80 -11.19 -54.89 -25.11
N TYR A 81 -12.27 -54.95 -24.33
CA TYR A 81 -13.34 -53.94 -24.37
C TYR A 81 -12.81 -52.55 -24.00
N SER A 82 -12.07 -52.45 -22.89
CA SER A 82 -11.55 -51.19 -22.36
C SER A 82 -10.54 -50.56 -23.29
N LEU A 83 -9.62 -51.33 -23.88
CA LEU A 83 -8.66 -50.84 -24.88
C LEU A 83 -9.38 -50.17 -26.06
N ARG A 84 -10.38 -50.84 -26.65
CA ARG A 84 -11.18 -50.28 -27.75
C ARG A 84 -12.00 -49.07 -27.32
N ARG A 85 -12.55 -49.08 -26.10
CA ARG A 85 -13.30 -47.95 -25.54
C ARG A 85 -12.40 -46.74 -25.30
N LEU A 86 -11.17 -46.95 -24.82
CA LEU A 86 -10.18 -45.90 -24.60
C LEU A 86 -9.77 -45.26 -25.93
N ILE A 87 -9.48 -46.07 -26.96
CA ILE A 87 -9.15 -45.58 -28.32
C ILE A 87 -10.31 -44.74 -28.89
N ARG A 88 -11.55 -45.22 -28.81
CA ARG A 88 -12.73 -44.45 -29.27
C ARG A 88 -12.94 -43.17 -28.46
N GLY A 89 -12.62 -43.21 -27.17
CA GLY A 89 -12.74 -42.06 -26.26
C GLY A 89 -11.82 -40.88 -26.61
N LEU A 90 -10.76 -41.11 -27.38
CA LEU A 90 -9.85 -40.07 -27.86
C LEU A 90 -10.52 -39.09 -28.83
N ALA A 91 -11.57 -39.52 -29.54
CA ALA A 91 -12.39 -38.67 -30.41
C ALA A 91 -13.49 -37.92 -29.65
N SER A 92 -13.44 -37.86 -28.31
CA SER A 92 -14.43 -37.14 -27.53
C SER A 92 -14.44 -35.64 -27.85
N PRO A 93 -15.61 -34.98 -27.95
CA PRO A 93 -15.70 -33.54 -28.15
C PRO A 93 -15.25 -32.73 -26.93
N ARG A 94 -15.17 -33.35 -25.75
CA ARG A 94 -14.77 -32.69 -24.49
C ARG A 94 -13.26 -32.82 -24.30
N GLN A 95 -12.57 -31.68 -24.20
CA GLN A 95 -11.11 -31.64 -24.01
C GLN A 95 -10.65 -32.46 -22.80
N GLN A 96 -11.31 -32.30 -21.64
CA GLN A 96 -10.93 -33.02 -20.42
C GLN A 96 -11.10 -34.54 -20.53
N SER A 97 -12.09 -34.98 -21.31
CA SER A 97 -12.24 -36.41 -21.61
C SER A 97 -11.05 -36.90 -22.44
N ARG A 98 -10.68 -36.21 -23.53
CA ARG A 98 -9.55 -36.64 -24.37
C ARG A 98 -8.27 -36.87 -23.57
N VAL A 99 -7.96 -35.96 -22.64
CA VAL A 99 -6.81 -36.09 -21.74
C VAL A 99 -6.95 -37.29 -20.80
N GLY A 100 -8.09 -37.46 -20.13
CA GLY A 100 -8.31 -38.60 -19.23
C GLY A 100 -8.24 -39.95 -19.92
N PHE A 101 -8.85 -40.06 -21.12
CA PHE A 101 -8.79 -41.25 -21.96
C PHE A 101 -7.37 -41.54 -22.46
N ALA A 102 -6.61 -40.52 -22.88
CA ALA A 102 -5.22 -40.67 -23.30
C ALA A 102 -4.32 -41.16 -22.15
N VAL A 103 -4.42 -40.56 -20.95
CA VAL A 103 -3.61 -40.99 -19.79
C VAL A 103 -3.88 -42.44 -19.41
N ALA A 104 -5.15 -42.85 -19.32
CA ALA A 104 -5.51 -44.23 -19.03
C ALA A 104 -5.07 -45.20 -20.13
N LEU A 105 -5.09 -44.77 -21.40
CA LEU A 105 -4.61 -45.56 -22.53
C LEU A 105 -3.09 -45.73 -22.49
N THR A 106 -2.33 -44.66 -22.28
CA THR A 106 -0.86 -44.70 -22.15
C THR A 106 -0.43 -45.69 -21.08
N GLU A 107 -1.05 -45.62 -19.89
CA GLU A 107 -0.71 -46.48 -18.76
C GLU A 107 -1.16 -47.94 -18.98
N LEU A 108 -2.27 -48.16 -19.68
CA LEU A 108 -2.66 -49.52 -20.07
C LEU A 108 -1.67 -50.11 -21.08
N LEU A 109 -1.25 -49.34 -22.08
CA LEU A 109 -0.31 -49.79 -23.12
C LEU A 109 1.08 -50.08 -22.55
N SER A 110 1.57 -49.28 -21.59
CA SER A 110 2.88 -49.49 -20.94
C SER A 110 2.98 -50.84 -20.21
N ASN A 111 1.83 -51.40 -19.82
CA ASN A 111 1.72 -52.68 -19.11
C ASN A 111 1.31 -53.85 -20.02
N LEU A 112 0.90 -53.60 -21.26
CA LEU A 112 0.48 -54.64 -22.23
C LEU A 112 1.52 -54.87 -23.35
N THR A 113 2.77 -54.49 -23.10
CA THR A 113 3.90 -54.48 -24.06
C THR A 113 4.33 -55.84 -24.60
N THR A 114 3.70 -56.94 -24.19
CA THR A 114 3.96 -58.28 -24.75
C THR A 114 2.77 -58.84 -25.54
N LEU A 115 1.59 -58.24 -25.39
CA LEU A 115 0.32 -58.75 -25.94
C LEU A 115 -0.21 -57.87 -27.08
N VAL A 116 0.14 -56.57 -27.07
CA VAL A 116 -0.26 -55.60 -28.09
C VAL A 116 0.97 -55.16 -28.87
N ARG A 117 0.97 -55.31 -30.20
CA ARG A 117 2.03 -54.77 -31.06
C ARG A 117 1.75 -53.32 -31.48
N PRO A 118 2.79 -52.51 -31.73
CA PRO A 118 2.62 -51.15 -32.25
C PRO A 118 1.79 -51.10 -33.54
N GLY A 119 2.06 -51.98 -34.51
CA GLY A 119 1.32 -52.04 -35.78
C GLY A 119 -0.16 -52.37 -35.58
N HIS A 120 -0.49 -53.31 -34.68
CA HIS A 120 -1.88 -53.64 -34.34
C HIS A 120 -2.60 -52.42 -33.75
N PHE A 121 -1.95 -51.70 -32.84
CA PHE A 121 -2.51 -50.49 -32.26
C PHE A 121 -2.70 -49.38 -33.31
N LEU A 122 -1.72 -49.14 -34.19
CA LEU A 122 -1.83 -48.15 -35.26
C LEU A 122 -2.98 -48.45 -36.22
N THR A 123 -3.20 -49.72 -36.57
CA THR A 123 -4.32 -50.14 -37.41
C THR A 123 -5.67 -49.90 -36.71
N LEU A 124 -5.79 -50.22 -35.42
CA LEU A 124 -7.00 -49.93 -34.65
C LEU A 124 -7.24 -48.43 -34.47
N LEU A 125 -6.18 -47.66 -34.24
CA LEU A 125 -6.25 -46.20 -34.15
C LEU A 125 -6.78 -45.61 -35.46
N ARG A 126 -6.28 -46.06 -36.61
CA ARG A 126 -6.79 -45.67 -37.93
C ARG A 126 -8.27 -46.03 -38.09
N LYS A 127 -8.67 -47.28 -37.78
CA LYS A 127 -10.08 -47.73 -37.86
C LYS A 127 -11.02 -46.84 -37.03
N TYR A 128 -10.64 -46.50 -35.81
CA TYR A 128 -11.50 -45.73 -34.90
C TYR A 128 -11.37 -44.21 -35.05
N SER A 129 -10.51 -43.74 -35.95
CA SER A 129 -10.30 -42.31 -36.26
C SER A 129 -10.52 -41.97 -37.74
N THR A 130 -11.13 -42.86 -38.51
CA THR A 130 -11.61 -42.57 -39.87
C THR A 130 -13.08 -42.18 -39.85
N PRO A 131 -13.49 -41.19 -40.67
CA PRO A 131 -14.89 -40.81 -40.82
C PRO A 131 -15.75 -41.98 -41.30
N SER A 132 -16.92 -42.19 -40.70
CA SER A 132 -17.96 -43.04 -41.28
C SER A 132 -18.96 -42.17 -42.05
N GLY A 133 -18.73 -41.97 -43.35
CA GLY A 133 -19.61 -41.16 -44.22
C GLY A 133 -19.23 -39.67 -44.30
N SER A 134 -20.18 -38.82 -44.71
CA SER A 134 -20.01 -37.37 -44.74
C SER A 134 -20.19 -36.81 -43.32
N ILE A 135 -19.08 -36.36 -42.72
CA ILE A 135 -19.04 -35.82 -41.36
C ILE A 135 -18.87 -34.30 -41.38
N ASP A 136 -19.34 -33.63 -40.33
CA ASP A 136 -19.14 -32.19 -40.18
C ASP A 136 -17.69 -31.84 -39.75
N GLY A 137 -17.31 -30.57 -39.90
CA GLY A 137 -15.95 -30.12 -39.56
C GLY A 137 -15.61 -30.24 -38.06
N PHE A 138 -16.60 -30.29 -37.17
CA PHE A 138 -16.39 -30.43 -35.73
C PHE A 138 -16.04 -31.87 -35.35
N GLU A 139 -16.74 -32.84 -35.93
CA GLU A 139 -16.44 -34.26 -35.81
C GLU A 139 -15.09 -34.59 -36.46
N GLN A 140 -14.81 -34.03 -37.64
CA GLN A 140 -13.51 -34.18 -38.30
C GLN A 140 -12.37 -33.71 -37.39
N ARG A 141 -12.54 -32.55 -36.74
CA ARG A 141 -11.57 -32.02 -35.76
C ARG A 141 -11.31 -32.98 -34.61
N ASN A 142 -12.35 -33.63 -34.06
CA ASN A 142 -12.19 -34.56 -32.95
C ASN A 142 -11.47 -35.85 -33.37
N LEU A 143 -11.69 -36.33 -34.60
CA LEU A 143 -10.96 -37.48 -35.16
C LEU A 143 -9.47 -37.18 -35.36
N LEU A 144 -9.12 -35.95 -35.80
CA LEU A 144 -7.72 -35.52 -35.89
C LEU A 144 -7.04 -35.50 -34.52
N PHE A 145 -7.72 -35.00 -33.48
CA PHE A 145 -7.22 -35.10 -32.10
C PHE A 145 -7.08 -36.55 -31.64
N ALA A 146 -8.00 -37.44 -32.03
CA ALA A 146 -7.91 -38.85 -31.67
C ALA A 146 -6.63 -39.50 -32.18
N ARG A 147 -6.24 -39.20 -33.43
CA ARG A 147 -4.98 -39.66 -34.02
C ARG A 147 -3.76 -39.11 -33.28
N LEU A 148 -3.74 -37.81 -33.00
CA LEU A 148 -2.66 -37.16 -32.25
C LEU A 148 -2.48 -37.78 -30.86
N PHE A 149 -3.55 -37.83 -30.05
CA PHE A 149 -3.49 -38.42 -28.71
C PHE A 149 -3.22 -39.92 -28.73
N GLY A 150 -3.63 -40.62 -29.79
CA GLY A 150 -3.35 -42.04 -29.98
C GLY A 150 -1.86 -42.31 -30.20
N VAL A 151 -1.22 -41.56 -31.11
CA VAL A 151 0.23 -41.65 -31.30
C VAL A 151 0.99 -41.17 -30.06
N HIS A 152 0.53 -40.10 -29.41
CA HIS A 152 1.08 -39.66 -28.12
C HIS A 152 1.07 -40.77 -27.07
N SER A 153 -0.05 -41.49 -26.93
CA SER A 153 -0.15 -42.62 -26.00
C SER A 153 0.78 -43.77 -26.38
N LEU A 154 0.98 -44.00 -27.68
CA LEU A 154 1.88 -45.02 -28.22
C LEU A 154 3.36 -44.70 -27.96
N VAL A 155 3.77 -43.43 -28.09
CA VAL A 155 5.15 -42.97 -27.82
C VAL A 155 5.43 -42.99 -26.31
N ARG A 156 4.59 -42.33 -25.51
CA ARG A 156 4.73 -42.23 -24.03
C ARG A 156 4.72 -43.57 -23.32
N SER A 157 3.96 -44.55 -23.83
CA SER A 157 3.89 -45.89 -23.23
C SER A 157 5.17 -46.71 -23.43
N GLY A 158 6.11 -46.23 -24.27
CA GLY A 158 7.32 -46.96 -24.66
C GLY A 158 7.05 -48.12 -25.63
N LEU A 159 5.78 -48.39 -25.98
CA LEU A 159 5.40 -49.52 -26.80
C LEU A 159 6.07 -49.47 -28.20
N LEU A 160 6.18 -48.29 -28.81
CA LEU A 160 6.79 -48.14 -30.13
C LEU A 160 8.30 -48.40 -30.15
N LEU A 161 9.03 -48.02 -29.08
CA LEU A 161 10.50 -47.93 -29.08
C LEU A 161 11.18 -49.01 -28.22
N SER A 162 10.43 -49.66 -27.33
CA SER A 162 10.93 -50.66 -26.40
C SER A 162 10.34 -52.05 -26.62
N HIS A 163 9.32 -52.22 -27.48
CA HIS A 163 8.73 -53.54 -27.74
C HIS A 163 9.71 -54.46 -28.50
N PRO A 164 9.93 -55.72 -28.07
CA PRO A 164 10.95 -56.61 -28.66
C PRO A 164 10.80 -56.90 -30.15
N GLN A 165 9.56 -56.92 -30.64
CA GLN A 165 9.22 -57.20 -32.04
C GLN A 165 8.82 -55.95 -32.84
N ALA A 166 9.03 -54.74 -32.29
CA ALA A 166 8.75 -53.51 -33.04
C ALA A 166 9.67 -53.41 -34.26
N SER A 167 9.12 -52.92 -35.37
CA SER A 167 9.83 -52.79 -36.64
C SER A 167 10.07 -51.33 -37.03
N PRO A 168 11.12 -51.03 -37.83
CA PRO A 168 11.31 -49.70 -38.41
C PRO A 168 10.12 -49.18 -39.24
N GLN A 169 9.32 -50.09 -39.83
CA GLN A 169 8.14 -49.72 -40.63
C GLN A 169 7.02 -49.16 -39.74
N GLU A 170 6.85 -49.68 -38.52
CA GLU A 170 5.87 -49.16 -37.56
C GLU A 170 6.29 -47.77 -37.04
N VAL A 171 7.59 -47.56 -36.84
CA VAL A 171 8.15 -46.24 -36.53
C VAL A 171 7.86 -45.25 -37.67
N ALA A 172 8.16 -45.64 -38.91
CA ALA A 172 7.85 -44.82 -40.08
C ALA A 172 6.35 -44.51 -40.18
N ALA A 173 5.48 -45.51 -39.97
CA ALA A 173 4.04 -45.32 -40.02
C ALA A 173 3.51 -44.35 -38.93
N ALA A 174 4.12 -44.34 -37.75
CA ALA A 174 3.78 -43.38 -36.69
C ALA A 174 4.25 -41.95 -37.03
N VAL A 175 5.46 -41.82 -37.58
CA VAL A 175 6.00 -40.53 -38.06
C VAL A 175 5.14 -39.99 -39.21
N ASP A 176 4.83 -40.81 -40.21
CA ASP A 176 4.01 -40.44 -41.37
C ASP A 176 2.62 -39.96 -40.94
N LEU A 177 2.02 -40.61 -39.93
CA LEU A 177 0.72 -40.21 -39.41
C LEU A 177 0.76 -38.84 -38.73
N LEU A 178 1.83 -38.52 -37.98
CA LEU A 178 2.02 -37.19 -37.39
C LEU A 178 2.33 -36.12 -38.44
N VAL A 179 3.14 -36.45 -39.46
CA VAL A 179 3.43 -35.56 -40.59
C VAL A 179 2.14 -35.24 -41.35
N GLU A 180 1.35 -36.26 -41.71
CA GLU A 180 0.04 -36.11 -42.35
C GLU A 180 -0.88 -35.20 -41.54
N LEU A 181 -0.95 -35.39 -40.20
CA LEU A 181 -1.73 -34.52 -39.33
C LEU A 181 -1.31 -33.05 -39.40
N GLY A 182 0.00 -32.78 -39.38
CA GLY A 182 0.55 -31.42 -39.46
C GLY A 182 0.39 -30.77 -40.84
N GLU A 183 0.27 -31.57 -41.90
CA GLU A 183 0.01 -31.11 -43.27
C GLU A 183 -1.48 -30.95 -43.58
N THR A 184 -2.36 -31.67 -42.87
CA THR A 184 -3.82 -31.61 -43.10
C THR A 184 -4.42 -30.27 -42.69
N LYS A 185 -4.01 -29.70 -41.56
CA LYS A 185 -4.49 -28.41 -41.03
C LYS A 185 -3.38 -27.67 -40.30
N ALA A 186 -3.21 -26.36 -40.54
CA ALA A 186 -2.14 -25.60 -39.91
C ALA A 186 -2.20 -25.60 -38.37
N TRP A 187 -3.40 -25.61 -37.78
CA TRP A 187 -3.58 -25.60 -36.31
C TRP A 187 -3.17 -26.91 -35.63
N MET A 188 -2.94 -28.00 -36.38
CA MET A 188 -2.38 -29.25 -35.85
C MET A 188 -0.86 -29.31 -35.92
N ARG A 189 -0.23 -28.45 -36.72
CA ARG A 189 1.20 -28.53 -37.06
C ARG A 189 2.10 -28.46 -35.83
N GLU A 190 1.88 -27.47 -34.98
CA GLU A 190 2.67 -27.28 -33.75
C GLU A 190 2.55 -28.49 -32.81
N SER A 191 1.33 -29.00 -32.59
CA SER A 191 1.10 -30.13 -31.70
C SER A 191 1.66 -31.44 -32.25
N ALA A 192 1.51 -31.69 -33.56
CA ALA A 192 2.07 -32.87 -34.20
C ALA A 192 3.61 -32.84 -34.20
N ALA A 193 4.21 -31.67 -34.43
CA ALA A 193 5.65 -31.52 -34.39
C ALA A 193 6.24 -31.65 -32.98
N TRP A 194 5.54 -31.13 -31.97
CA TRP A 194 5.93 -31.34 -30.58
C TRP A 194 5.99 -32.84 -30.25
N GLU A 195 5.03 -33.62 -30.74
CA GLU A 195 5.05 -35.08 -30.59
C GLU A 195 6.21 -35.75 -31.34
N LEU A 196 6.57 -35.26 -32.53
CA LEU A 196 7.76 -35.74 -33.26
C LEU A 196 9.05 -35.49 -32.46
N VAL A 197 9.16 -34.32 -31.82
CA VAL A 197 10.28 -34.00 -30.93
C VAL A 197 10.27 -34.90 -29.70
N GLU A 198 9.11 -35.17 -29.11
CA GLU A 198 9.00 -36.10 -27.99
C GLU A 198 9.43 -37.52 -28.38
N MET A 199 9.01 -38.00 -29.56
CA MET A 199 9.44 -39.29 -30.10
C MET A 199 10.96 -39.36 -30.30
N LEU A 200 11.59 -38.27 -30.76
CA LEU A 200 13.04 -38.18 -30.87
C LEU A 200 13.73 -38.28 -29.50
N GLN A 201 13.22 -37.56 -28.50
CA GLN A 201 13.76 -37.61 -27.12
C GLN A 201 13.60 -39.01 -26.51
N ALA A 202 12.44 -39.65 -26.71
CA ALA A 202 12.19 -41.03 -26.27
C ALA A 202 13.12 -42.04 -26.98
N ALA A 203 13.48 -41.81 -28.24
CA ALA A 203 14.46 -42.61 -28.95
C ALA A 203 15.88 -42.39 -28.41
N GLN A 204 16.21 -41.17 -27.97
CA GLN A 204 17.52 -40.87 -27.38
C GLN A 204 17.70 -41.44 -25.97
N ALA A 205 16.61 -41.71 -25.24
CA ALA A 205 16.63 -42.29 -23.90
C ALA A 205 17.34 -43.67 -23.83
N GLU A 206 17.83 -44.02 -22.63
CA GLU A 206 18.43 -45.31 -22.34
C GLU A 206 17.36 -46.41 -22.37
N GLY A 207 17.61 -47.51 -23.10
CA GLY A 207 16.69 -48.67 -23.21
C GLY A 207 16.04 -48.90 -24.57
N SER A 208 16.07 -47.93 -25.50
CA SER A 208 15.52 -48.12 -26.85
C SER A 208 16.48 -48.90 -27.77
N SER A 209 15.93 -49.74 -28.67
CA SER A 209 16.71 -50.55 -29.61
C SER A 209 17.47 -49.67 -30.62
N SER A 210 18.78 -49.90 -30.83
CA SER A 210 19.59 -49.12 -31.78
C SER A 210 19.00 -49.06 -33.19
N ARG A 211 18.44 -50.19 -33.67
CA ARG A 211 17.73 -50.26 -34.96
C ARG A 211 16.52 -49.32 -35.03
N LEU A 212 15.76 -49.21 -33.94
CA LEU A 212 14.57 -48.33 -33.88
C LEU A 212 14.98 -46.88 -33.70
N LYS A 213 16.05 -46.61 -32.94
CA LYS A 213 16.67 -45.28 -32.86
C LYS A 213 17.07 -44.78 -34.25
N ASP A 214 17.78 -45.61 -35.02
CA ASP A 214 18.20 -45.27 -36.38
C ASP A 214 16.99 -45.01 -37.30
N ALA A 215 15.91 -45.78 -37.13
CA ALA A 215 14.66 -45.57 -37.87
C ALA A 215 14.03 -44.21 -37.55
N VAL A 216 13.91 -43.84 -36.27
CA VAL A 216 13.41 -42.51 -35.84
C VAL A 216 14.28 -41.40 -36.42
N MET A 217 15.60 -41.49 -36.23
CA MET A 217 16.56 -40.49 -36.70
C MET A 217 16.53 -40.33 -38.23
N SER A 218 16.35 -41.43 -38.96
CA SER A 218 16.27 -41.42 -40.42
C SER A 218 14.95 -40.80 -40.93
N SER A 219 13.81 -41.24 -40.40
CA SER A 219 12.49 -40.73 -40.80
C SER A 219 12.32 -39.26 -40.45
N LEU A 220 12.68 -38.86 -39.22
CA LEU A 220 12.63 -37.46 -38.79
C LEU A 220 13.66 -36.60 -39.53
N GLY A 221 14.85 -37.15 -39.83
CA GLY A 221 15.86 -36.46 -40.63
C GLY A 221 15.37 -36.14 -42.04
N ALA A 222 14.73 -37.11 -42.70
CA ALA A 222 14.13 -36.90 -44.02
C ALA A 222 13.06 -35.80 -43.97
N TYR A 223 12.15 -35.86 -42.98
CA TYR A 223 11.11 -34.84 -42.80
C TYR A 223 11.69 -33.44 -42.48
N ALA A 224 12.67 -33.36 -41.57
CA ALA A 224 13.31 -32.11 -41.18
C ALA A 224 14.05 -31.43 -42.35
N THR A 225 14.56 -32.21 -43.31
CA THR A 225 15.24 -31.71 -44.53
C THR A 225 14.32 -31.56 -45.75
N SER A 226 13.01 -31.80 -45.60
CA SER A 226 12.02 -31.69 -46.67
C SER A 226 11.56 -30.25 -46.90
N SER A 227 11.20 -29.92 -48.15
CA SER A 227 10.52 -28.69 -48.62
C SER A 227 10.81 -27.39 -47.82
N ASP A 228 9.80 -26.56 -47.51
CA ASP A 228 10.00 -25.27 -46.82
C ASP A 228 10.43 -25.48 -45.36
N ILE A 229 11.28 -24.57 -44.84
CA ILE A 229 11.71 -24.59 -43.44
C ILE A 229 10.63 -23.93 -42.57
N THR A 230 10.06 -24.68 -41.65
CA THR A 230 9.10 -24.21 -40.66
C THR A 230 9.72 -24.20 -39.26
N PRO A 231 9.13 -23.49 -38.27
CA PRO A 231 9.59 -23.51 -36.88
C PRO A 231 9.70 -24.94 -36.29
N GLU A 232 8.80 -25.83 -36.69
CA GLU A 232 8.74 -27.22 -36.28
C GLU A 232 9.93 -28.02 -36.83
N LYS A 233 10.20 -27.90 -38.12
CA LYS A 233 11.36 -28.54 -38.76
C LYS A 233 12.67 -27.98 -38.19
N LEU A 234 12.72 -26.68 -37.90
CA LEU A 234 13.86 -26.07 -37.22
C LEU A 234 14.10 -26.71 -35.85
N ALA A 235 13.05 -26.94 -35.04
CA ALA A 235 13.19 -27.61 -33.74
C ALA A 235 13.79 -29.02 -33.88
N LEU A 236 13.31 -29.81 -34.85
CA LEU A 236 13.85 -31.15 -35.15
C LEU A 236 15.32 -31.08 -35.61
N MET A 237 15.65 -30.15 -36.51
CA MET A 237 17.02 -29.96 -37.01
C MET A 237 18.01 -29.62 -35.90
N LEU A 238 17.60 -28.85 -34.89
CA LEU A 238 18.47 -28.52 -33.75
C LEU A 238 18.81 -29.73 -32.88
N GLN A 239 17.96 -30.76 -32.89
CA GLN A 239 18.15 -31.99 -32.13
C GLN A 239 18.73 -33.14 -32.95
N LEU A 240 18.80 -32.99 -34.29
CA LEU A 240 19.33 -33.97 -35.24
C LEU A 240 20.70 -33.51 -35.80
N PRO A 241 21.82 -33.95 -35.22
CA PRO A 241 23.14 -33.50 -35.66
C PRO A 241 23.47 -33.96 -37.09
N GLY A 242 24.22 -33.13 -37.83
CA GLY A 242 24.83 -33.50 -39.11
C GLY A 242 23.92 -33.48 -40.34
N ARG A 243 22.69 -32.93 -40.23
CA ARG A 243 21.76 -32.79 -41.37
C ARG A 243 21.70 -31.33 -41.84
N GLN A 244 22.03 -31.10 -43.10
CA GLN A 244 21.95 -29.77 -43.72
C GLN A 244 20.68 -29.67 -44.58
N HIS A 245 19.89 -28.62 -44.35
CA HIS A 245 18.75 -28.29 -45.20
C HIS A 245 19.23 -27.54 -46.45
N PRO A 246 18.69 -27.83 -47.66
CA PRO A 246 19.11 -27.17 -48.91
C PRO A 246 19.03 -25.63 -48.88
N ASN A 247 18.01 -25.10 -48.21
CA ASN A 247 17.77 -23.66 -48.07
C ASN A 247 18.60 -22.97 -46.95
N LEU A 248 19.50 -23.68 -46.25
CA LEU A 248 20.40 -23.10 -45.25
C LEU A 248 21.84 -23.04 -45.76
N LYS A 249 22.48 -21.89 -45.54
CA LYS A 249 23.83 -21.58 -46.04
C LYS A 249 24.93 -22.34 -45.32
N ALA A 250 24.68 -22.77 -44.08
CA ALA A 250 25.62 -23.55 -43.28
C ALA A 250 24.91 -24.69 -42.55
N SER A 251 25.70 -25.69 -42.16
CA SER A 251 25.22 -26.95 -41.57
C SER A 251 24.45 -26.74 -40.26
N HIS A 252 24.94 -25.89 -39.36
CA HIS A 252 24.24 -25.61 -38.10
C HIS A 252 23.09 -24.60 -38.33
N PRO A 253 21.84 -24.89 -37.91
CA PRO A 253 20.70 -24.01 -38.18
C PRO A 253 20.85 -22.60 -37.61
N LEU A 254 21.43 -22.45 -36.42
CA LEU A 254 21.67 -21.15 -35.76
C LEU A 254 23.04 -20.53 -36.06
N SER A 255 23.72 -20.92 -37.12
CA SER A 255 24.97 -20.25 -37.52
C SER A 255 24.71 -18.80 -37.94
N SER A 256 25.70 -17.91 -37.81
CA SER A 256 25.56 -16.48 -38.12
C SER A 256 25.06 -16.22 -39.56
N ALA A 257 25.43 -17.08 -40.51
CA ALA A 257 24.98 -16.99 -41.91
C ALA A 257 23.49 -17.31 -42.11
N ASN A 258 22.90 -18.10 -41.20
CA ASN A 258 21.51 -18.55 -41.25
C ASN A 258 20.57 -17.67 -40.41
N LEU A 259 21.08 -16.87 -39.46
CA LEU A 259 20.26 -16.07 -38.52
C LEU A 259 19.18 -15.20 -39.20
N PRO A 260 19.43 -14.48 -40.32
CA PRO A 260 18.38 -13.70 -40.96
C PRO A 260 17.21 -14.55 -41.49
N ALA A 261 17.51 -15.76 -42.00
CA ALA A 261 16.49 -16.69 -42.45
C ALA A 261 15.70 -17.27 -41.26
N VAL A 262 16.42 -17.67 -40.20
CA VAL A 262 15.82 -18.16 -38.95
C VAL A 262 14.91 -17.10 -38.31
N ALA A 263 15.35 -15.85 -38.21
CA ALA A 263 14.54 -14.76 -37.67
C ALA A 263 13.24 -14.57 -38.46
N LYS A 264 13.29 -14.66 -39.80
CA LYS A 264 12.10 -14.59 -40.66
C LYS A 264 11.14 -15.77 -40.42
N ILE A 265 11.66 -16.97 -40.20
CA ILE A 265 10.87 -18.18 -39.88
C ILE A 265 10.17 -18.01 -38.53
N LEU A 266 10.94 -17.64 -37.49
CA LEU A 266 10.45 -17.49 -36.12
C LEU A 266 9.42 -16.36 -35.98
N ARG A 267 9.63 -15.23 -36.69
CA ARG A 267 8.69 -14.10 -36.71
C ARG A 267 7.31 -14.46 -37.28
N ASN A 268 7.28 -15.42 -38.20
CA ASN A 268 6.09 -15.80 -38.95
C ASN A 268 5.46 -17.11 -38.46
N ALA A 269 5.91 -17.65 -37.33
CA ALA A 269 5.47 -18.95 -36.81
C ALA A 269 3.94 -19.10 -36.74
N SER A 270 3.22 -18.01 -36.44
CA SER A 270 1.77 -17.99 -36.26
C SER A 270 0.98 -17.61 -37.53
N SER A 271 1.64 -16.98 -38.50
CA SER A 271 0.99 -16.43 -39.71
C SER A 271 0.37 -17.50 -40.63
N SER A 272 0.80 -18.76 -40.47
CA SER A 272 0.23 -19.89 -41.21
C SER A 272 -1.19 -20.23 -40.73
N LEU A 273 -1.52 -19.94 -39.46
CA LEU A 273 -2.87 -20.10 -38.90
C LEU A 273 -3.79 -18.94 -39.32
N GLU A 274 -3.23 -17.74 -39.45
CA GLU A 274 -3.96 -16.54 -39.85
C GLU A 274 -4.43 -16.60 -41.31
N LYS A 275 -3.64 -17.18 -42.22
CA LYS A 275 -4.05 -17.36 -43.63
C LYS A 275 -5.20 -18.35 -43.78
N GLU A 276 -5.14 -19.50 -43.12
CA GLU A 276 -6.24 -20.47 -43.12
C GLU A 276 -7.49 -19.91 -42.40
N ALA A 277 -7.29 -19.18 -41.29
CA ALA A 277 -8.40 -18.53 -40.59
C ALA A 277 -9.02 -17.38 -41.39
N ALA A 278 -8.24 -16.65 -42.21
CA ALA A 278 -8.74 -15.60 -43.10
C ALA A 278 -9.49 -16.17 -44.31
N GLU A 279 -9.04 -17.30 -44.87
CA GLU A 279 -9.74 -18.02 -45.93
C GLU A 279 -11.08 -18.62 -45.42
N ASP A 280 -11.11 -19.16 -44.21
CA ASP A 280 -12.35 -19.62 -43.57
C ASP A 280 -13.27 -18.44 -43.14
N ALA A 281 -12.69 -17.31 -42.69
CA ALA A 281 -13.45 -16.12 -42.27
C ALA A 281 -14.10 -15.36 -43.45
N ALA A 282 -13.63 -15.53 -44.68
CA ALA A 282 -14.27 -14.96 -45.87
C ALA A 282 -15.71 -15.49 -46.09
N THR A 283 -16.12 -16.56 -45.39
CA THR A 283 -17.48 -17.13 -45.50
C THR A 283 -18.42 -16.79 -44.34
N LYS A 284 -17.97 -16.15 -43.25
CA LYS A 284 -18.83 -15.70 -42.14
C LYS A 284 -18.29 -14.42 -41.50
N GLN A 285 -18.96 -13.29 -41.74
CA GLN A 285 -18.76 -12.06 -40.98
C GLN A 285 -19.07 -12.31 -39.49
N ASP A 286 -18.31 -11.66 -38.62
CA ASP A 286 -18.35 -11.70 -37.15
C ASP A 286 -17.69 -12.89 -36.44
N ARG A 287 -16.34 -12.96 -36.50
CA ARG A 287 -15.51 -13.31 -35.32
C ARG A 287 -14.19 -12.54 -35.35
N THR A 288 -13.84 -11.94 -34.23
CA THR A 288 -12.50 -11.41 -33.94
C THR A 288 -11.46 -12.51 -34.15
N GLY A 289 -10.38 -12.17 -34.88
CA GLY A 289 -9.37 -13.12 -35.36
C GLY A 289 -8.83 -14.05 -34.27
N ALA A 290 -8.67 -15.33 -34.63
CA ALA A 290 -8.07 -16.34 -33.78
C ALA A 290 -6.54 -16.12 -33.67
N HIS A 291 -6.12 -15.21 -32.79
CA HIS A 291 -4.72 -14.94 -32.50
C HIS A 291 -4.18 -16.02 -31.53
N ASN A 292 -2.99 -16.57 -31.79
CA ASN A 292 -2.33 -17.50 -30.86
C ASN A 292 -1.59 -16.70 -29.77
N PRO A 293 -2.04 -16.73 -28.50
CA PRO A 293 -1.46 -15.91 -27.45
C PRO A 293 -0.09 -16.42 -26.97
N ARG A 294 0.37 -17.60 -27.41
CA ARG A 294 1.58 -18.24 -26.92
C ARG A 294 2.70 -18.25 -27.96
N ALA A 295 3.93 -18.00 -27.51
CA ALA A 295 5.12 -18.21 -28.32
C ALA A 295 5.34 -19.71 -28.61
N HIS A 296 5.71 -20.01 -29.86
CA HIS A 296 5.92 -21.38 -30.37
C HIS A 296 7.00 -22.16 -29.57
N PHE A 297 6.82 -23.47 -29.37
CA PHE A 297 7.73 -24.29 -28.53
C PHE A 297 9.19 -24.35 -29.02
N VAL A 298 9.45 -24.03 -30.30
CA VAL A 298 10.83 -23.98 -30.87
C VAL A 298 11.77 -23.09 -30.05
N TRP A 299 11.23 -22.02 -29.44
CA TRP A 299 12.02 -21.13 -28.59
C TRP A 299 12.59 -21.87 -27.39
N ASP A 300 11.86 -22.80 -26.79
CA ASP A 300 12.33 -23.59 -25.65
C ASP A 300 13.50 -24.49 -26.07
N THR A 301 13.45 -25.04 -27.29
CA THR A 301 14.57 -25.84 -27.86
C THR A 301 15.81 -24.98 -28.12
N ILE A 302 15.63 -23.77 -28.68
CA ILE A 302 16.74 -22.86 -28.94
C ILE A 302 17.39 -22.37 -27.63
N LEU A 303 16.57 -21.97 -26.66
CA LEU A 303 17.05 -21.50 -25.36
C LEU A 303 17.77 -22.63 -24.60
N ALA A 304 17.26 -23.86 -24.63
CA ALA A 304 17.93 -25.02 -24.04
C ALA A 304 19.32 -25.28 -24.66
N LEU A 305 19.46 -25.10 -25.99
CA LEU A 305 20.75 -25.22 -26.66
C LEU A 305 21.78 -24.20 -26.12
N TYR A 306 21.39 -22.93 -26.01
CA TYR A 306 22.28 -21.89 -25.48
C TYR A 306 22.57 -22.07 -23.99
N ALA A 307 21.57 -22.46 -23.19
CA ALA A 307 21.74 -22.74 -21.76
C ALA A 307 22.69 -23.93 -21.51
N SER A 308 22.68 -24.95 -22.38
CA SER A 308 23.58 -26.11 -22.26
C SER A 308 25.04 -25.84 -22.60
N GLY A 309 25.36 -24.67 -23.19
CA GLY A 309 26.70 -24.34 -23.69
C GLY A 309 27.14 -25.15 -24.92
N SER A 310 26.29 -26.04 -25.46
CA SER A 310 26.59 -26.87 -26.64
C SER A 310 26.39 -26.08 -27.95
N THR A 311 27.13 -24.98 -28.13
CA THR A 311 26.96 -24.02 -29.23
C THR A 311 27.94 -24.24 -30.40
N LYS A 312 28.54 -25.43 -30.53
CA LYS A 312 29.50 -25.72 -31.61
C LYS A 312 28.85 -25.49 -32.99
N GLY A 313 29.30 -24.44 -33.69
CA GLY A 313 28.78 -24.04 -35.00
C GLY A 313 27.57 -23.09 -34.96
N ALA A 314 27.02 -22.80 -33.78
CA ALA A 314 26.01 -21.76 -33.58
C ALA A 314 26.65 -20.36 -33.45
N ALA A 315 25.88 -19.32 -33.76
CA ALA A 315 26.27 -17.94 -33.50
C ALA A 315 26.31 -17.64 -31.98
N PRO A 316 27.10 -16.65 -31.53
CA PRO A 316 27.02 -16.15 -30.16
C PRO A 316 25.59 -15.78 -29.76
N PHE A 317 25.23 -16.00 -28.49
CA PHE A 317 23.85 -15.75 -28.02
C PHE A 317 23.41 -14.31 -28.27
N GLY A 318 24.28 -13.32 -28.02
CA GLY A 318 23.97 -11.92 -28.27
C GLY A 318 23.59 -11.60 -29.72
N ASP A 319 24.25 -12.24 -30.70
CA ASP A 319 23.91 -12.07 -32.13
C ASP A 319 22.56 -12.69 -32.46
N PHE A 320 22.30 -13.88 -31.92
CA PHE A 320 21.00 -14.54 -32.07
C PHE A 320 19.88 -13.69 -31.46
N TRP A 321 20.04 -13.25 -30.20
CA TRP A 321 19.03 -12.45 -29.50
C TRP A 321 18.73 -11.16 -30.26
N ARG A 322 19.78 -10.42 -30.66
CA ARG A 322 19.63 -9.19 -31.42
C ARG A 322 18.85 -9.42 -32.72
N ILE A 323 19.23 -10.40 -33.53
CA ILE A 323 18.64 -10.59 -34.87
C ILE A 323 17.26 -11.25 -34.80
N ALA A 324 17.10 -12.28 -33.96
CA ALA A 324 15.88 -13.10 -33.93
C ALA A 324 14.80 -12.55 -33.01
N VAL A 325 15.16 -11.79 -31.98
CA VAL A 325 14.23 -11.25 -30.97
C VAL A 325 14.16 -9.73 -31.03
N ASP A 326 15.27 -9.01 -30.83
CA ASP A 326 15.25 -7.56 -30.70
C ASP A 326 14.84 -6.85 -32.02
N ASP A 327 15.57 -7.13 -33.11
CA ASP A 327 15.36 -6.56 -34.44
C ASP A 327 14.13 -7.14 -35.17
N SER A 328 13.46 -8.13 -34.58
CA SER A 328 12.38 -8.90 -35.22
C SER A 328 11.05 -8.82 -34.47
N LEU A 329 11.03 -9.20 -33.19
CA LEU A 329 9.83 -9.21 -32.34
C LEU A 329 9.58 -7.87 -31.64
N PHE A 330 10.65 -7.12 -31.35
CA PHE A 330 10.57 -5.78 -30.75
C PHE A 330 10.82 -4.64 -31.76
N ALA A 331 10.93 -4.95 -33.05
CA ALA A 331 11.03 -3.95 -34.10
C ALA A 331 9.95 -2.87 -33.98
N THR A 332 10.24 -1.64 -34.40
CA THR A 332 9.31 -0.50 -34.25
C THR A 332 7.94 -0.77 -34.87
N ASN A 333 7.91 -1.48 -36.00
CA ASN A 333 6.69 -1.88 -36.72
C ASN A 333 6.17 -3.27 -36.35
N ALA A 334 6.70 -3.91 -35.30
CA ALA A 334 6.20 -5.20 -34.83
C ALA A 334 4.82 -5.03 -34.17
N THR A 335 3.92 -5.99 -34.45
CA THR A 335 2.58 -6.02 -33.87
C THR A 335 2.63 -6.24 -32.36
N PRO A 336 1.58 -5.84 -31.61
CA PRO A 336 1.51 -6.10 -30.18
C PRO A 336 1.67 -7.58 -29.81
N GLU A 337 1.15 -8.49 -30.64
CA GLU A 337 1.34 -9.94 -30.46
C GLU A 337 2.80 -10.37 -30.52
N ARG A 338 3.56 -9.87 -31.50
CA ARG A 338 5.00 -10.19 -31.61
C ARG A 338 5.78 -9.69 -30.41
N LYS A 339 5.47 -8.48 -29.94
CA LYS A 339 6.04 -7.91 -28.71
C LYS A 339 5.64 -8.73 -27.48
N SER A 340 4.40 -9.22 -27.42
CA SER A 340 3.95 -10.15 -26.37
C SER A 340 4.74 -11.46 -26.37
N TRP A 341 4.99 -12.06 -27.54
CA TRP A 341 5.87 -13.23 -27.64
C TRP A 341 7.29 -12.90 -27.20
N GLY A 342 7.81 -11.72 -27.58
CA GLY A 342 9.10 -11.22 -27.12
C GLY A 342 9.20 -11.19 -25.58
N PHE A 343 8.18 -10.68 -24.89
CA PHE A 343 8.13 -10.69 -23.41
C PHE A 343 8.06 -12.10 -22.84
N GLN A 344 7.31 -13.01 -23.46
CA GLN A 344 7.26 -14.42 -23.05
C GLN A 344 8.63 -15.10 -23.22
N ILE A 345 9.32 -14.86 -24.33
CA ILE A 345 10.64 -15.42 -24.61
C ILE A 345 11.67 -14.85 -23.63
N PHE A 346 11.64 -13.54 -23.36
CA PHE A 346 12.47 -12.92 -22.32
C PHE A 346 12.26 -13.59 -20.96
N SER A 347 11.00 -13.76 -20.56
CA SER A 347 10.63 -14.36 -19.27
C SER A 347 11.08 -15.83 -19.13
N ARG A 348 11.19 -16.57 -20.25
CA ARG A 348 11.74 -17.93 -20.28
C ARG A 348 13.28 -17.93 -20.35
N ALA A 349 13.88 -16.99 -21.07
CA ALA A 349 15.32 -16.94 -21.30
C ALA A 349 16.10 -16.50 -20.06
N LEU A 350 15.62 -15.47 -19.36
CA LEU A 350 16.34 -14.87 -18.23
C LEU A 350 16.70 -15.86 -17.10
N PRO A 351 15.81 -16.73 -16.62
CA PRO A 351 16.17 -17.71 -15.58
C PRO A 351 17.05 -18.85 -16.11
N LEU A 352 16.98 -19.18 -17.41
CA LEU A 352 17.71 -20.33 -17.99
C LEU A 352 19.17 -20.02 -18.37
N LEU A 353 19.46 -18.77 -18.73
CA LEU A 353 20.78 -18.39 -19.27
C LEU A 353 21.84 -18.22 -18.18
N PRO A 354 23.13 -18.47 -18.49
CA PRO A 354 24.24 -18.13 -17.59
C PRO A 354 24.29 -16.63 -17.26
N ALA A 355 24.82 -16.28 -16.08
CA ALA A 355 24.94 -14.89 -15.61
C ALA A 355 25.62 -13.93 -16.61
N SER A 356 26.57 -14.42 -17.43
CA SER A 356 27.25 -13.63 -18.46
C SER A 356 26.32 -13.16 -19.59
N ASP A 357 25.27 -13.93 -19.86
CA ASP A 357 24.41 -13.76 -21.02
C ASP A 357 23.10 -13.04 -20.67
N LYS A 358 22.69 -13.04 -19.39
CA LYS A 358 21.49 -12.33 -18.91
C LYS A 358 21.47 -10.83 -19.28
N PRO A 359 22.57 -10.07 -19.16
CA PRO A 359 22.59 -8.65 -19.54
C PRO A 359 22.34 -8.43 -21.05
N LEU A 360 22.63 -9.42 -21.90
CA LEU A 360 22.44 -9.32 -23.36
C LEU A 360 20.95 -9.32 -23.77
N LEU A 361 20.06 -9.77 -22.88
CA LEU A 361 18.62 -9.74 -23.08
C LEU A 361 18.05 -8.32 -23.04
N LEU A 362 18.71 -7.40 -22.33
CA LEU A 362 18.29 -6.01 -22.14
C LEU A 362 18.72 -5.15 -23.34
N SER A 363 18.25 -5.55 -24.52
CA SER A 363 18.59 -4.98 -25.82
C SER A 363 17.82 -3.68 -26.12
N PRO A 364 18.26 -2.86 -27.11
CA PRO A 364 17.72 -1.52 -27.31
C PRO A 364 16.21 -1.47 -27.59
N ASN A 365 15.70 -2.34 -28.47
CA ASN A 365 14.28 -2.31 -28.82
C ASN A 365 13.40 -2.91 -27.71
N PHE A 366 13.90 -3.95 -27.03
CA PHE A 366 13.31 -4.50 -25.82
C PHE A 366 13.17 -3.42 -24.75
N MET A 367 14.26 -2.75 -24.36
CA MET A 367 14.26 -1.74 -23.30
C MET A 367 13.31 -0.58 -23.62
N ARG A 368 13.34 -0.06 -24.86
CA ARG A 368 12.40 0.98 -25.30
C ARG A 368 10.94 0.52 -25.19
N THR A 369 10.65 -0.70 -25.62
CA THR A 369 9.29 -1.25 -25.54
C THR A 369 8.89 -1.47 -24.09
N TRP A 370 9.79 -1.99 -23.26
CA TRP A 370 9.52 -2.34 -21.88
C TRP A 370 9.29 -1.12 -21.00
N ILE A 371 10.17 -0.11 -21.07
CA ILE A 371 10.01 1.18 -20.38
C ILE A 371 8.68 1.83 -20.78
N ASN A 372 8.38 1.85 -22.09
CA ASN A 372 7.12 2.38 -22.57
C ASN A 372 5.94 1.57 -21.98
N GLN A 373 5.91 0.25 -22.06
CA GLN A 373 4.76 -0.50 -21.57
C GLN A 373 4.61 -0.48 -20.04
N LEU A 374 5.68 -0.26 -19.27
CA LEU A 374 5.60 -0.08 -17.82
C LEU A 374 5.02 1.28 -17.41
N ALA A 375 5.34 2.36 -18.13
CA ALA A 375 5.00 3.74 -17.74
C ALA A 375 3.50 4.06 -17.62
N GLY A 376 2.60 3.24 -18.18
CA GLY A 376 1.15 3.43 -18.09
C GLY A 376 0.39 2.11 -17.96
N GLY A 377 -0.52 2.04 -16.98
CA GLY A 377 -1.30 0.84 -16.66
C GLY A 377 -2.38 0.48 -17.71
N ASP A 378 -2.77 1.45 -18.53
CA ASP A 378 -3.74 1.35 -19.63
C ASP A 378 -3.13 0.73 -20.90
N ARG A 379 -1.81 0.60 -20.97
CA ARG A 379 -1.10 0.13 -22.17
C ARG A 379 -1.36 -1.37 -22.40
N LEU A 380 -1.59 -1.74 -23.67
CA LEU A 380 -2.01 -3.09 -24.06
C LEU A 380 -1.12 -4.23 -23.54
N LEU A 381 0.20 -4.01 -23.47
CA LEU A 381 1.17 -5.01 -23.02
C LEU A 381 1.68 -4.74 -21.59
N HIS A 382 1.03 -3.86 -20.83
CA HIS A 382 1.44 -3.50 -19.47
C HIS A 382 1.57 -4.75 -18.58
N LYS A 383 0.58 -5.65 -18.60
CA LYS A 383 0.63 -6.91 -17.83
C LYS A 383 1.85 -7.78 -18.18
N ALA A 384 2.21 -7.86 -19.46
CA ALA A 384 3.38 -8.63 -19.91
C ALA A 384 4.70 -7.95 -19.50
N ALA A 385 4.73 -6.61 -19.50
CA ALA A 385 5.87 -5.82 -19.06
C ALA A 385 6.08 -5.93 -17.54
N VAL A 386 5.02 -5.88 -16.74
CA VAL A 386 5.06 -6.09 -15.28
C VAL A 386 5.55 -7.51 -14.98
N GLN A 387 5.00 -8.53 -15.66
CA GLN A 387 5.48 -9.90 -15.50
C GLN A 387 6.98 -10.04 -15.82
N ALA A 388 7.47 -9.35 -16.85
CA ALA A 388 8.91 -9.35 -17.14
C ALA A 388 9.74 -8.73 -16.00
N ALA A 389 9.25 -7.66 -15.36
CA ALA A 389 9.89 -7.05 -14.19
C ALA A 389 9.91 -7.99 -12.97
N GLU A 390 8.79 -8.67 -12.71
CA GLU A 390 8.71 -9.70 -11.66
C GLU A 390 9.70 -10.84 -11.90
N VAL A 391 9.86 -11.28 -13.16
CA VAL A 391 10.84 -12.32 -13.52
C VAL A 391 12.28 -11.83 -13.32
N VAL A 392 12.58 -10.55 -13.61
CA VAL A 392 13.91 -9.97 -13.34
C VAL A 392 14.22 -10.00 -11.85
N GLN A 393 13.29 -9.57 -11.00
CA GLN A 393 13.45 -9.64 -9.56
C GLN A 393 13.59 -11.09 -9.07
N ALA A 394 12.69 -11.98 -9.49
CA ALA A 394 12.77 -13.40 -9.13
C ALA A 394 14.12 -14.05 -9.52
N THR A 395 14.67 -13.67 -10.68
CA THR A 395 15.98 -14.18 -11.13
C THR A 395 17.11 -13.70 -10.21
N VAL A 396 17.13 -12.42 -9.81
CA VAL A 396 18.16 -11.90 -8.90
C VAL A 396 17.99 -12.47 -7.50
N LYS A 397 16.76 -12.72 -7.06
CA LYS A 397 16.51 -13.42 -5.79
C LYS A 397 17.09 -14.83 -5.76
N GLU A 398 17.03 -15.57 -6.87
CA GLU A 398 17.64 -16.90 -6.99
C GLU A 398 19.15 -16.86 -7.24
N GLU A 399 19.62 -15.85 -7.99
CA GLU A 399 21.03 -15.64 -8.35
C GLU A 399 21.47 -14.19 -8.07
N PRO A 400 21.79 -13.83 -6.80
CA PRO A 400 22.09 -12.45 -6.40
C PRO A 400 23.24 -11.79 -7.17
N ARG A 401 24.24 -12.59 -7.58
CA ARG A 401 25.41 -12.13 -8.35
C ARG A 401 25.05 -11.54 -9.72
N ALA A 402 23.91 -11.92 -10.30
CA ALA A 402 23.45 -11.36 -11.57
C ALA A 402 22.92 -9.91 -11.42
N GLY A 403 22.57 -9.50 -10.21
CA GLY A 403 21.90 -8.22 -9.95
C GLY A 403 22.72 -7.01 -10.39
N PHE A 404 24.03 -6.97 -10.08
CA PHE A 404 24.90 -5.85 -10.48
C PHE A 404 24.89 -5.65 -12.00
N ALA A 405 25.13 -6.71 -12.76
CA ALA A 405 25.19 -6.64 -14.22
C ALA A 405 23.85 -6.23 -14.84
N LEU A 406 22.73 -6.66 -14.27
CA LEU A 406 21.39 -6.26 -14.70
C LEU A 406 21.10 -4.79 -14.37
N VAL A 407 21.36 -4.34 -13.13
CA VAL A 407 21.16 -2.95 -12.71
C VAL A 407 21.97 -1.99 -13.59
N VAL A 408 23.24 -2.32 -13.87
CA VAL A 408 24.09 -1.51 -14.76
C VAL A 408 23.50 -1.39 -16.18
N GLN A 409 22.86 -2.44 -16.71
CA GLN A 409 22.20 -2.34 -18.01
C GLN A 409 20.90 -1.53 -17.96
N LEU A 410 20.12 -1.65 -16.89
CA LEU A 410 18.87 -0.89 -16.72
C LEU A 410 19.12 0.62 -16.54
N LEU A 411 20.24 1.00 -15.95
CA LEU A 411 20.67 2.40 -15.79
C LEU A 411 21.60 2.87 -16.91
N GLY A 412 22.07 1.94 -17.75
CA GLY A 412 23.06 2.18 -18.79
C GLY A 412 22.49 2.73 -20.08
N LYS A 413 23.25 2.54 -21.18
CA LYS A 413 23.00 3.14 -22.50
C LYS A 413 21.59 2.94 -23.06
N HIS A 414 20.98 1.79 -22.80
CA HIS A 414 19.67 1.41 -23.34
C HIS A 414 18.52 1.60 -22.34
N GLY A 415 18.84 1.92 -21.10
CA GLY A 415 17.88 2.16 -20.04
C GLY A 415 17.75 3.64 -19.70
N ASN A 416 17.56 3.95 -18.41
CA ASN A 416 17.45 5.33 -17.94
C ASN A 416 17.92 5.43 -16.49
N GLN A 417 18.64 6.51 -16.14
CA GLN A 417 19.09 6.79 -14.77
C GLN A 417 17.92 6.90 -13.76
N ASN A 418 16.76 7.31 -14.24
CA ASN A 418 15.52 7.43 -13.47
C ASN A 418 14.52 6.32 -13.85
N PHE A 419 15.00 5.10 -14.10
CA PHE A 419 14.19 3.96 -14.56
C PHE A 419 12.92 3.76 -13.72
N ASP A 420 13.05 3.71 -12.39
CA ASP A 420 11.93 3.47 -11.47
C ASP A 420 10.89 4.60 -11.53
N LYS A 421 11.33 5.87 -11.56
CA LYS A 421 10.44 7.03 -11.71
C LYS A 421 9.71 7.03 -13.06
N LEU A 422 10.43 6.76 -14.15
CA LEU A 422 9.86 6.74 -15.50
C LEU A 422 8.87 5.60 -15.71
N THR A 423 9.13 4.45 -15.09
CA THR A 423 8.30 3.26 -15.21
C THR A 423 7.20 3.16 -14.15
N LYS A 424 7.21 4.04 -13.14
CA LYS A 424 6.37 3.96 -11.94
C LYS A 424 6.50 2.58 -11.26
N THR A 425 7.72 2.05 -11.20
CA THR A 425 8.04 0.76 -10.55
C THR A 425 9.14 0.92 -9.50
N LYS A 426 9.36 -0.13 -8.70
CA LYS A 426 10.49 -0.25 -7.76
C LYS A 426 11.46 -1.34 -8.21
N THR A 427 11.76 -1.38 -9.50
CA THR A 427 12.54 -2.47 -10.09
C THR A 427 13.99 -2.36 -9.66
N ILE A 428 14.63 -1.20 -9.81
CA ILE A 428 16.02 -1.01 -9.38
C ILE A 428 16.15 -1.15 -7.87
N GLU A 429 15.26 -0.50 -7.12
CA GLU A 429 15.22 -0.61 -5.66
C GLU A 429 15.10 -2.08 -5.20
N GLY A 430 14.18 -2.84 -5.80
CA GLY A 430 13.97 -4.24 -5.50
C GLY A 430 15.17 -5.13 -5.87
N LEU A 431 15.87 -4.83 -6.96
CA LEU A 431 17.09 -5.56 -7.35
C LEU A 431 18.23 -5.29 -6.36
N LEU A 432 18.47 -4.03 -5.99
CA LEU A 432 19.48 -3.66 -5.01
C LEU A 432 19.23 -4.34 -3.64
N GLY A 433 17.98 -4.47 -3.23
CA GLY A 433 17.59 -5.17 -2.00
C GLY A 433 17.78 -6.70 -2.03
N GLN A 434 17.85 -7.31 -3.22
CA GLN A 434 18.00 -8.76 -3.40
C GLN A 434 19.43 -9.18 -3.78
N MET A 435 20.29 -8.22 -4.11
CA MET A 435 21.71 -8.45 -4.40
C MET A 435 22.49 -8.89 -3.16
N ASP A 436 23.67 -9.48 -3.37
CA ASP A 436 24.62 -9.73 -2.29
C ASP A 436 25.48 -8.49 -2.00
N GLY A 437 26.14 -8.48 -0.83
CA GLY A 437 26.97 -7.33 -0.42
C GLY A 437 28.10 -7.02 -1.40
N GLU A 438 28.69 -8.04 -2.04
CA GLU A 438 29.72 -7.85 -3.08
C GLU A 438 29.15 -7.15 -4.31
N GLY A 439 27.95 -7.53 -4.77
CA GLY A 439 27.26 -6.85 -5.86
C GLY A 439 26.93 -5.39 -5.53
N VAL A 440 26.53 -5.09 -4.29
CA VAL A 440 26.29 -3.72 -3.82
C VAL A 440 27.58 -2.91 -3.83
N ASP A 441 28.70 -3.48 -3.36
CA ASP A 441 30.01 -2.82 -3.41
C ASP A 441 30.46 -2.53 -4.85
N GLN A 442 30.21 -3.46 -5.79
CA GLN A 442 30.45 -3.24 -7.22
C GLN A 442 29.58 -2.11 -7.78
N TYR A 443 28.30 -2.03 -7.36
CA TYR A 443 27.39 -0.95 -7.74
C TYR A 443 27.86 0.41 -7.22
N VAL A 444 28.27 0.50 -5.95
CA VAL A 444 28.83 1.74 -5.37
C VAL A 444 30.07 2.18 -6.15
N HIS A 445 30.97 1.25 -6.47
CA HIS A 445 32.15 1.57 -7.28
C HIS A 445 31.76 2.10 -8.68
N TYR A 446 30.78 1.48 -9.34
CA TYR A 446 30.25 1.94 -10.62
C TYR A 446 29.65 3.36 -10.54
N VAL A 447 28.87 3.64 -9.50
CA VAL A 447 28.28 4.97 -9.26
C VAL A 447 29.38 6.01 -9.08
N VAL A 448 30.37 5.74 -8.23
CA VAL A 448 31.49 6.65 -7.99
C VAL A 448 32.33 6.85 -9.25
N GLU A 449 32.60 5.80 -10.03
CA GLU A 449 33.31 5.91 -11.31
C GLU A 449 32.54 6.78 -12.31
N SER A 450 31.21 6.65 -12.33
CA SER A 450 30.31 7.49 -13.14
C SER A 450 30.34 8.96 -12.70
N ILE A 451 30.38 9.25 -11.40
CA ILE A 451 30.56 10.62 -10.86
C ILE A 451 31.93 11.17 -11.27
N SER A 452 32.99 10.38 -11.05
CA SER A 452 34.36 10.83 -11.24
C SER A 452 34.75 11.04 -12.69
N SER A 453 34.13 10.33 -13.63
CA SER A 453 34.40 10.47 -15.08
C SER A 453 33.45 11.44 -15.80
N SER A 454 32.39 11.90 -15.13
CA SER A 454 31.40 12.80 -15.74
C SER A 454 31.87 14.25 -15.75
N HIS A 455 31.58 14.95 -16.86
CA HIS A 455 31.67 16.41 -16.98
C HIS A 455 30.34 17.12 -16.73
N GLU A 456 29.23 16.39 -16.69
CA GLU A 456 27.89 16.92 -16.49
C GLU A 456 27.52 16.87 -15.00
N ASP A 457 27.19 18.04 -14.44
CA ASP A 457 26.83 18.16 -13.02
C ASP A 457 25.50 17.47 -12.69
N ALA A 458 24.56 17.41 -13.64
CA ALA A 458 23.32 16.63 -13.49
C ALA A 458 23.60 15.13 -13.22
N LYS A 459 24.58 14.56 -13.91
CA LYS A 459 24.97 13.15 -13.74
C LYS A 459 25.74 12.92 -12.43
N ARG A 460 26.53 13.90 -11.98
CA ARG A 460 27.19 13.88 -10.67
C ARG A 460 26.16 13.95 -9.54
N ARG A 461 25.19 14.85 -9.65
CA ARG A 461 24.06 14.96 -8.73
C ARG A 461 23.28 13.64 -8.61
N TRP A 462 22.91 13.05 -9.75
CA TRP A 462 22.28 11.72 -9.75
C TRP A 462 23.13 10.68 -9.00
N GLY A 463 24.43 10.63 -9.25
CA GLY A 463 25.31 9.67 -8.58
C GLY A 463 25.39 9.89 -7.07
N LEU A 464 25.49 11.14 -6.62
CA LEU A 464 25.47 11.48 -5.20
C LEU A 464 24.13 11.14 -4.53
N ASP A 465 23.02 11.34 -5.25
CA ASP A 465 21.68 10.91 -4.80
C ASP A 465 21.59 9.38 -4.70
N GLN A 466 22.19 8.62 -5.62
CA GLN A 466 22.28 7.15 -5.50
C GLN A 466 23.06 6.72 -4.26
N LEU A 467 24.19 7.38 -3.96
CA LEU A 467 24.96 7.08 -2.74
C LEU A 467 24.15 7.33 -1.47
N LEU A 468 23.40 8.43 -1.41
CA LEU A 468 22.47 8.71 -0.30
C LEU A 468 21.39 7.62 -0.20
N ASN A 469 20.75 7.26 -1.31
CA ASN A 469 19.68 6.25 -1.33
C ASN A 469 20.16 4.87 -0.86
N LEU A 470 21.41 4.50 -1.15
CA LEU A 470 22.02 3.25 -0.66
C LEU A 470 22.22 3.23 0.85
N VAL A 471 22.52 4.39 1.46
CA VAL A 471 22.66 4.51 2.92
C VAL A 471 21.28 4.55 3.59
N ARG A 472 20.34 5.27 3.00
CA ARG A 472 18.96 5.44 3.49
C ARG A 472 18.15 4.14 3.44
N ASN A 473 18.27 3.38 2.36
CA ASN A 473 17.45 2.19 2.16
C ASN A 473 18.00 0.98 2.93
N THR A 474 17.43 0.73 4.10
CA THR A 474 17.79 -0.41 4.97
C THR A 474 17.50 -1.80 4.38
N ALA A 475 16.73 -1.89 3.29
CA ALA A 475 16.50 -3.15 2.59
C ALA A 475 17.71 -3.57 1.73
N VAL A 476 18.58 -2.62 1.36
CA VAL A 476 19.83 -2.91 0.62
C VAL A 476 20.87 -3.46 1.60
N PRO A 477 21.53 -4.59 1.31
CA PRO A 477 22.51 -5.19 2.22
C PRO A 477 23.86 -4.45 2.19
N THR A 478 23.85 -3.17 2.58
CA THR A 478 25.05 -2.34 2.72
C THR A 478 25.82 -2.71 4.00
N SER A 479 27.09 -3.05 3.83
CA SER A 479 28.00 -3.30 4.96
C SER A 479 28.47 -2.00 5.61
N ASP A 480 28.85 -2.05 6.89
CA ASP A 480 29.37 -0.86 7.58
C ASP A 480 30.60 -0.25 6.87
N ALA A 481 31.49 -1.11 6.33
CA ALA A 481 32.66 -0.66 5.57
C ALA A 481 32.30 0.06 4.26
N CYS A 482 31.20 -0.36 3.63
CA CYS A 482 30.66 0.29 2.44
C CYS A 482 30.12 1.69 2.80
N VAL A 483 29.33 1.78 3.87
CA VAL A 483 28.81 3.07 4.40
C VAL A 483 29.96 4.00 4.78
N GLU A 484 30.97 3.53 5.51
CA GLU A 484 32.17 4.32 5.84
C GLU A 484 32.90 4.82 4.59
N SER A 485 32.98 4.01 3.53
CA SER A 485 33.61 4.39 2.26
C SER A 485 32.80 5.46 1.53
N ILE A 486 31.46 5.37 1.54
CA ILE A 486 30.56 6.38 0.98
C ILE A 486 30.71 7.70 1.73
N LEU A 487 30.62 7.68 3.06
CA LEU A 487 30.79 8.87 3.90
C LEU A 487 32.16 9.52 3.68
N SER A 488 33.22 8.70 3.57
CA SER A 488 34.57 9.18 3.26
C SER A 488 34.64 9.84 1.88
N TYR A 489 34.01 9.27 0.85
CA TYR A 489 34.01 9.88 -0.48
C TYR A 489 33.27 11.21 -0.50
N LEU A 490 32.10 11.29 0.15
CA LEU A 490 31.33 12.54 0.26
C LEU A 490 32.09 13.63 1.02
N VAL A 491 32.73 13.28 2.14
CA VAL A 491 33.47 14.27 2.93
C VAL A 491 34.72 14.78 2.21
N VAL A 492 35.46 13.91 1.51
CA VAL A 492 36.57 14.37 0.66
C VAL A 492 36.04 15.23 -0.49
N GLY A 493 34.95 14.82 -1.13
CA GLY A 493 34.29 15.56 -2.21
C GLY A 493 33.83 16.96 -1.81
N GLY A 494 33.38 17.14 -0.58
CA GLY A 494 32.84 18.41 -0.09
C GLY A 494 33.88 19.34 0.57
N LEU A 495 34.86 18.79 1.29
CA LEU A 495 35.74 19.54 2.18
C LEU A 495 37.23 19.50 1.79
N PHE A 496 37.65 18.61 0.89
CA PHE A 496 39.06 18.39 0.57
C PHE A 496 39.33 18.42 -0.94
N ALA A 497 40.57 18.77 -1.29
CA ALA A 497 41.09 18.62 -2.64
C ALA A 497 42.04 17.42 -2.69
N TRP A 498 41.91 16.60 -3.74
CA TRP A 498 42.81 15.46 -3.99
C TRP A 498 44.17 15.94 -4.49
N LYS A 499 45.25 15.53 -3.82
CA LYS A 499 46.64 15.70 -4.28
C LYS A 499 47.18 14.44 -4.91
N LYS A 500 47.31 13.39 -4.09
CA LYS A 500 47.80 12.07 -4.50
C LYS A 500 46.75 11.03 -4.09
N PRO A 501 45.85 10.63 -5.00
CA PRO A 501 44.78 9.71 -4.64
C PRO A 501 45.36 8.39 -4.08
N PRO A 502 44.72 7.81 -3.06
CA PRO A 502 45.12 6.51 -2.54
C PRO A 502 45.00 5.41 -3.61
N ALA A 503 45.71 4.30 -3.41
CA ALA A 503 45.83 3.25 -4.43
C ALA A 503 44.61 2.33 -4.57
N LYS A 504 43.72 2.29 -3.56
CA LYS A 504 42.56 1.38 -3.49
C LYS A 504 41.36 2.08 -2.84
N GLY A 505 40.16 1.54 -3.07
CA GLY A 505 38.90 2.04 -2.51
C GLY A 505 38.31 3.20 -3.31
N LEU A 506 37.16 3.71 -2.88
CA LEU A 506 36.41 4.75 -3.61
C LEU A 506 37.22 6.05 -3.76
N LEU A 507 38.06 6.39 -2.79
CA LEU A 507 38.90 7.59 -2.82
C LEU A 507 40.00 7.56 -3.91
N ALA A 508 40.30 6.37 -4.47
CA ALA A 508 41.20 6.25 -5.61
C ALA A 508 40.59 6.86 -6.90
N LEU A 509 39.26 6.91 -6.98
CA LEU A 509 38.50 7.46 -8.09
C LEU A 509 38.39 8.98 -7.97
N GLN A 510 39.50 9.69 -8.19
CA GLN A 510 39.52 11.15 -8.20
C GLN A 510 38.60 11.72 -9.30
N PRO A 511 37.73 12.70 -8.98
CA PRO A 511 36.92 13.38 -9.97
C PRO A 511 37.76 14.12 -11.01
N LYS A 512 37.47 13.88 -12.30
CA LYS A 512 38.08 14.55 -13.45
C LYS A 512 36.96 14.93 -14.43
N PRO A 513 36.60 16.22 -14.56
CA PRO A 513 37.20 17.40 -13.93
C PRO A 513 36.94 17.48 -12.42
N ALA A 514 37.63 18.38 -11.71
CA ALA A 514 37.36 18.60 -10.28
C ALA A 514 35.89 19.03 -10.05
N PHE A 515 35.39 18.82 -8.83
CA PHE A 515 34.04 19.27 -8.46
C PHE A 515 33.97 20.80 -8.39
N SER A 516 32.91 21.35 -8.97
CA SER A 516 32.45 22.73 -8.80
C SER A 516 32.02 22.98 -7.36
N ASP A 517 31.89 24.24 -6.97
CA ASP A 517 31.45 24.61 -5.61
C ASP A 517 30.02 24.14 -5.32
N GLU A 518 29.15 24.11 -6.33
CA GLU A 518 27.80 23.54 -6.23
C GLU A 518 27.84 22.05 -5.88
N ILE A 519 28.63 21.25 -6.62
CA ILE A 519 28.76 19.81 -6.35
C ILE A 519 29.45 19.54 -5.01
N ARG A 520 30.42 20.38 -4.61
CA ARG A 520 31.02 20.33 -3.27
C ARG A 520 29.97 20.58 -2.18
N GLY A 521 29.13 21.59 -2.34
CA GLY A 521 27.99 21.86 -1.45
C GLY A 521 27.02 20.69 -1.37
N LEU A 522 26.70 20.09 -2.52
CA LEU A 522 25.87 18.90 -2.59
C LEU A 522 26.49 17.70 -1.85
N CYS A 523 27.80 17.50 -1.95
CA CYS A 523 28.50 16.45 -1.20
C CYS A 523 28.36 16.64 0.32
N ARG A 524 28.50 17.88 0.82
CA ARG A 524 28.31 18.21 2.25
C ARG A 524 26.88 17.94 2.70
N SER A 525 25.89 18.43 1.94
CA SER A 525 24.47 18.21 2.20
C SER A 525 24.10 16.71 2.23
N ARG A 526 24.59 15.92 1.25
CA ARG A 526 24.35 14.47 1.20
C ARG A 526 25.07 13.73 2.31
N TRP A 527 26.25 14.17 2.71
CA TRP A 527 26.96 13.61 3.84
C TRP A 527 26.17 13.79 5.15
N LEU A 528 25.69 15.00 5.45
CA LEU A 528 24.83 15.24 6.61
C LEU A 528 23.51 14.45 6.52
N SER A 529 22.88 14.37 5.34
CA SER A 529 21.67 13.57 5.13
C SER A 529 21.89 12.08 5.43
N CYS A 530 23.02 11.52 4.98
CA CYS A 530 23.41 10.15 5.32
C CYS A 530 23.56 9.98 6.84
N LEU A 531 24.16 10.94 7.54
CA LEU A 531 24.31 10.87 8.99
C LEU A 531 22.97 10.95 9.72
N THR A 532 22.05 11.81 9.26
CA THR A 532 20.67 11.84 9.76
C THR A 532 19.98 10.49 9.60
N ASP A 533 20.02 9.91 8.39
CA ASP A 533 19.41 8.60 8.12
C ASP A 533 20.05 7.48 8.97
N LEU A 534 21.37 7.56 9.20
CA LEU A 534 22.11 6.62 10.05
C LEU A 534 21.81 6.78 11.55
N MET A 535 21.47 7.99 12.01
CA MET A 535 21.01 8.22 13.38
C MET A 535 19.69 7.51 13.65
N ASP A 536 18.79 7.46 12.67
CA ASP A 536 17.50 6.78 12.80
C ASP A 536 17.57 5.26 12.58
N ARG A 537 18.66 4.79 11.97
CA ARG A 537 18.89 3.37 11.74
C ARG A 537 18.97 2.59 13.06
N THR A 538 18.15 1.54 13.18
CA THR A 538 18.20 0.61 14.31
C THR A 538 19.05 -0.62 13.96
N THR A 539 20.11 -0.83 14.74
CA THR A 539 21.04 -1.96 14.58
C THR A 539 20.85 -2.99 15.70
N ALA A 540 20.88 -4.27 15.34
CA ALA A 540 20.79 -5.37 16.30
C ALA A 540 22.19 -5.83 16.74
N LEU A 541 22.53 -5.56 18.00
CA LEU A 541 23.79 -5.98 18.61
C LEU A 541 23.62 -7.32 19.33
N GLY A 542 24.55 -8.24 19.12
CA GLY A 542 24.62 -9.49 19.89
C GLY A 542 25.14 -9.23 21.30
N THR A 543 24.39 -9.63 22.33
CA THR A 543 24.90 -9.65 23.71
C THR A 543 25.56 -10.99 24.03
N GLU A 544 26.48 -11.00 25.00
CA GLU A 544 27.19 -12.22 25.45
C GLU A 544 26.26 -13.35 25.91
N GLU A 545 24.99 -13.04 26.23
CA GLU A 545 23.95 -14.00 26.60
C GLU A 545 23.13 -14.57 25.41
N GLY A 546 23.47 -14.23 24.17
CA GLY A 546 22.71 -14.64 22.98
C GLY A 546 21.38 -13.89 22.79
N LYS A 547 21.09 -12.87 23.60
CA LYS A 547 19.97 -11.93 23.36
C LYS A 547 20.42 -10.82 22.42
N THR A 548 19.58 -10.40 21.48
CA THR A 548 19.86 -9.26 20.60
C THR A 548 19.30 -7.98 21.22
N ARG A 549 20.15 -6.96 21.39
CA ARG A 549 19.73 -5.61 21.80
C ARG A 549 19.62 -4.74 20.56
N ARG A 550 18.48 -4.08 20.37
CA ARG A 550 18.30 -3.09 19.30
C ARG A 550 18.75 -1.72 19.83
N VAL A 551 19.66 -1.08 19.11
CA VAL A 551 20.20 0.24 19.43
C VAL A 551 20.11 1.10 18.18
N GLN A 552 19.59 2.31 18.33
CA GLN A 552 19.46 3.30 17.27
C GLN A 552 20.77 4.10 17.12
N GLY A 553 21.15 4.43 15.90
CA GLY A 553 22.27 5.34 15.61
C GLY A 553 23.68 4.73 15.67
N VAL A 554 23.82 3.40 15.74
CA VAL A 554 25.11 2.71 15.89
C VAL A 554 25.43 1.74 14.76
N ASP A 555 26.72 1.49 14.55
CA ASP A 555 27.24 0.46 13.64
C ASP A 555 27.10 -0.96 14.24
N SER A 556 27.53 -1.99 13.51
CA SER A 556 27.50 -3.39 13.97
C SER A 556 28.41 -3.68 15.18
N LYS A 557 29.34 -2.78 15.50
CA LYS A 557 30.24 -2.86 16.66
C LYS A 557 29.66 -2.10 17.87
N GLY A 558 28.53 -1.40 17.71
CA GLY A 558 27.91 -0.59 18.75
C GLY A 558 28.51 0.81 18.91
N VAL A 559 29.28 1.29 17.93
CA VAL A 559 29.84 2.65 17.92
C VAL A 559 28.86 3.61 17.22
N PRO A 560 28.58 4.80 17.76
CA PRO A 560 27.73 5.79 17.10
C PRO A 560 28.26 6.21 15.72
N TRP A 561 27.37 6.28 14.72
CA TRP A 561 27.75 6.66 13.36
C TRP A 561 28.36 8.06 13.26
N LEU A 562 27.90 9.02 14.07
CA LEU A 562 28.48 10.37 14.13
C LEU A 562 29.93 10.33 14.62
N ARG A 563 30.24 9.48 15.61
CA ARG A 563 31.61 9.29 16.09
C ARG A 563 32.49 8.66 15.02
N ASN A 564 31.96 7.68 14.28
CA ASN A 564 32.69 7.09 13.15
C ASN A 564 32.98 8.13 12.06
N ALA A 565 31.99 8.97 11.70
CA ALA A 565 32.15 10.03 10.73
C ALA A 565 33.19 11.08 11.16
N TRP A 566 33.16 11.49 12.43
CA TRP A 566 34.16 12.40 13.01
C TRP A 566 35.57 11.81 12.97
N ASN A 567 35.73 10.54 13.39
CA ASN A 567 37.03 9.85 13.35
C ASN A 567 37.56 9.72 11.91
N GLY A 568 36.67 9.45 10.95
CA GLY A 568 36.98 9.41 9.51
C GLY A 568 37.49 10.76 9.01
N LEU A 569 36.78 11.84 9.32
CA LEU A 569 37.18 13.21 8.99
C LEU A 569 38.55 13.56 9.56
N GLN A 570 38.80 13.26 10.84
CA GLN A 570 40.10 13.50 11.47
C GLN A 570 41.23 12.68 10.82
N THR A 571 40.95 11.45 10.39
CA THR A 571 41.93 10.60 9.71
C THR A 571 42.31 11.17 8.35
N ILE A 572 41.33 11.65 7.58
CA ILE A 572 41.52 12.29 6.28
C ILE A 572 42.30 13.61 6.44
N SER A 573 41.94 14.43 7.43
CA SER A 573 42.61 15.70 7.73
C SER A 573 44.10 15.53 8.05
N LYS A 574 44.46 14.43 8.75
CA LYS A 574 45.87 14.07 9.04
C LYS A 574 46.64 13.57 7.81
N ASP A 575 45.97 13.10 6.77
CA ASP A 575 46.60 12.64 5.51
C ASP A 575 46.84 13.80 4.53
N SER A 576 47.74 14.70 4.93
CA SER A 576 48.16 15.86 4.13
C SER A 576 48.89 15.50 2.83
N LYS A 577 49.31 14.24 2.67
CA LYS A 577 49.95 13.71 1.46
C LYS A 577 48.93 13.45 0.37
N SER A 578 47.80 12.86 0.73
CA SER A 578 46.74 12.52 -0.22
C SER A 578 45.78 13.68 -0.45
N PHE A 579 45.53 14.50 0.57
CA PHE A 579 44.50 15.56 0.55
C PHE A 579 45.03 16.92 1.02
N SER A 580 44.39 18.01 0.60
CA SER A 580 44.46 19.33 1.23
C SER A 580 43.07 19.77 1.66
N SER A 581 42.95 20.42 2.81
CA SER A 581 41.69 21.08 3.19
C SER A 581 41.33 22.10 2.11
N SER A 582 40.07 22.11 1.68
CA SER A 582 39.53 23.18 0.85
C SER A 582 39.03 24.36 1.71
N LEU A 583 38.83 24.12 3.01
CA LEU A 583 38.52 25.15 3.99
C LEU A 583 39.82 25.57 4.67
N GLU A 584 40.35 26.73 4.28
CA GLU A 584 41.55 27.31 4.88
C GLU A 584 41.24 28.39 5.93
N ASP A 585 39.97 28.59 6.27
CA ASP A 585 39.52 29.61 7.21
C ASP A 585 40.06 29.37 8.63
N GLU A 586 40.72 30.39 9.21
CA GLU A 586 41.31 30.32 10.54
C GLU A 586 40.24 30.28 11.65
N THR A 587 39.08 30.90 11.45
CA THR A 587 37.98 30.90 12.43
C THR A 587 37.40 29.49 12.60
N VAL A 588 37.18 28.80 11.49
CA VAL A 588 36.72 27.40 11.47
C VAL A 588 37.74 26.49 12.14
N LYS A 589 39.05 26.67 11.85
CA LYS A 589 40.12 25.89 12.48
C LYS A 589 40.17 26.10 13.99
N GLU A 590 40.03 27.34 14.44
CA GLU A 590 40.02 27.69 15.86
C GLU A 590 38.81 27.09 16.58
N ALA A 591 37.61 27.27 16.03
CA ALA A 591 36.37 26.70 16.56
C ALA A 591 36.47 25.17 16.67
N VAL A 592 36.97 24.50 15.63
CA VAL A 592 37.18 23.05 15.63
C VAL A 592 38.20 22.63 16.69
N ALA A 593 39.33 23.33 16.81
CA ALA A 593 40.33 23.03 17.84
C ALA A 593 39.77 23.20 19.26
N ASN A 594 38.91 24.19 19.49
CA ASN A 594 38.24 24.41 20.77
C ASN A 594 37.18 23.34 21.04
N GLY A 595 36.39 22.94 20.05
CA GLY A 595 35.44 21.83 20.18
C GLY A 595 36.12 20.47 20.40
N GLU A 596 37.30 20.23 19.80
CA GLU A 596 38.11 19.03 20.10
C GLU A 596 38.57 19.00 21.57
N LYS A 597 38.97 20.15 22.13
CA LYS A 597 39.29 20.25 23.57
C LYS A 597 38.05 19.97 24.42
N LEU A 598 36.88 20.49 24.02
CA LEU A 598 35.61 20.22 24.70
C LEU A 598 35.25 18.73 24.66
N LEU A 599 35.38 18.07 23.50
CA LEU A 599 35.18 16.61 23.39
C LEU A 599 36.05 15.86 24.39
N ILE A 600 37.33 16.21 24.52
CA ILE A 600 38.24 15.57 25.49
C ILE A 600 37.76 15.79 26.94
N LYS A 601 37.23 16.99 27.28
CA LYS A 601 36.62 17.26 28.59
C LYS A 601 35.39 16.37 28.83
N VAL A 602 34.48 16.29 27.87
CA VAL A 602 33.23 15.49 27.94
C VAL A 602 33.55 14.01 28.17
N HIS A 603 34.47 13.43 27.38
CA HIS A 603 34.87 12.02 27.52
C HIS A 603 35.49 11.70 28.90
N LYS A 604 36.16 12.66 29.53
CA LYS A 604 36.76 12.49 30.87
C LYS A 604 35.72 12.55 31.98
N SER A 605 34.63 13.29 31.80
CA SER A 605 33.62 13.53 32.84
C SER A 605 32.88 12.26 33.28
N LYS A 606 32.68 11.28 32.37
CA LYS A 606 31.96 10.01 32.60
C LYS A 606 30.61 10.15 33.33
N LYS A 607 29.95 11.30 33.21
CA LYS A 607 28.65 11.57 33.83
C LYS A 607 27.52 10.86 33.08
N GLU A 608 26.36 10.75 33.72
CA GLU A 608 25.12 10.33 33.04
C GLU A 608 24.85 11.24 31.83
N ARG A 609 24.37 10.67 30.71
CA ARG A 609 24.08 11.37 29.45
C ARG A 609 25.28 12.04 28.75
N SER A 610 26.53 11.76 29.17
CA SER A 610 27.73 12.29 28.49
C SER A 610 27.81 11.90 27.01
N GLU A 611 27.29 10.72 26.64
CA GLU A 611 27.24 10.26 25.24
C GLU A 611 26.29 11.11 24.37
N ALA A 612 25.17 11.56 24.92
CA ALA A 612 24.23 12.44 24.21
C ALA A 612 24.85 13.83 24.02
N PHE A 613 25.52 14.37 25.06
CA PHE A 613 26.22 15.64 24.94
C PHE A 613 27.41 15.55 23.97
N GLU A 614 28.16 14.45 23.98
CA GLU A 614 29.21 14.21 22.99
C GLU A 614 28.66 14.19 21.56
N THR A 615 27.49 13.58 21.36
CA THR A 615 26.79 13.58 20.06
C THR A 615 26.45 15.00 19.61
N LEU A 616 25.99 15.87 20.53
CA LEU A 616 25.75 17.28 20.25
C LEU A 616 27.03 18.00 19.83
N VAL A 617 28.13 17.84 20.58
CA VAL A 617 29.43 18.47 20.24
C VAL A 617 29.95 18.00 18.88
N ILE A 618 29.88 16.71 18.59
CA ILE A 618 30.29 16.17 17.28
C ILE A 618 29.41 16.77 16.19
N ALA A 619 28.09 16.77 16.35
CA ALA A 619 27.18 17.31 15.35
C ALA A 619 27.43 18.79 15.05
N THR A 620 27.62 19.63 16.08
CA THR A 620 27.97 21.05 15.91
C THR A 620 29.27 21.19 15.13
N LEU A 621 30.29 20.39 15.45
CA LEU A 621 31.55 20.41 14.71
C LEU A 621 31.39 20.01 13.24
N LEU A 622 30.61 18.96 12.94
CA LEU A 622 30.32 18.56 11.56
C LEU A 622 29.54 19.63 10.80
N TYR A 623 28.63 20.34 11.47
CA TYR A 623 27.84 21.42 10.90
C TYR A 623 28.68 22.69 10.64
N ILE A 624 29.62 23.04 11.52
CA ILE A 624 30.58 24.15 11.27
C ILE A 624 31.36 23.93 9.97
N TYR A 625 31.75 22.68 9.68
CA TYR A 625 32.40 22.35 8.39
C TYR A 625 31.48 22.56 7.17
N GLU A 626 30.16 22.55 7.35
CA GLU A 626 29.17 22.70 6.29
C GLU A 626 28.71 24.15 6.10
N ALA A 627 28.37 24.84 7.20
CA ALA A 627 27.89 26.21 7.23
C ALA A 627 29.00 27.26 6.99
N GLY A 628 30.25 26.95 7.37
CA GLY A 628 31.37 27.86 7.21
C GLY A 628 31.72 28.64 8.49
N PRO A 629 32.34 29.83 8.37
CA PRO A 629 32.90 30.56 9.52
C PRO A 629 31.86 31.29 10.38
N GLU A 630 30.66 31.54 9.85
CA GLU A 630 29.60 32.28 10.55
C GLU A 630 29.19 31.56 11.84
N ASP A 631 29.22 32.30 12.95
CA ASP A 631 28.94 31.87 14.33
C ASP A 631 29.74 30.65 14.84
N ALA A 632 30.76 30.20 14.10
CA ALA A 632 31.45 28.94 14.42
C ALA A 632 32.06 28.94 15.83
N ASN A 633 32.68 30.05 16.23
CA ASN A 633 33.24 30.22 17.57
C ASN A 633 32.14 30.38 18.64
N ASP A 634 31.05 31.07 18.32
CA ASP A 634 29.95 31.30 19.25
C ASP A 634 29.23 30.00 19.58
N LEU A 635 28.96 29.16 18.57
CA LEU A 635 28.37 27.83 18.73
C LEU A 635 29.19 26.94 19.67
N ILE A 636 30.53 26.99 19.59
CA ILE A 636 31.41 26.19 20.45
C ILE A 636 31.55 26.80 21.84
N THR A 637 31.53 28.12 21.95
CA THR A 637 31.61 28.83 23.23
C THR A 637 30.36 28.57 24.07
N GLN A 638 29.17 28.78 23.51
CA GLN A 638 27.89 28.48 24.17
C GLN A 638 27.82 27.01 24.62
N LEU A 639 28.26 26.09 23.77
CA LEU A 639 28.27 24.66 24.11
C LEU A 639 29.30 24.32 25.21
N THR A 640 30.42 25.04 25.27
CA THR A 640 31.39 24.92 26.36
C THR A 640 30.79 25.40 27.68
N ASP A 641 30.07 26.53 27.66
CA ASP A 641 29.40 27.09 28.84
C ASP A 641 28.31 26.13 29.36
N CYS A 642 27.51 25.55 28.45
CA CYS A 642 26.55 24.49 28.77
C CYS A 642 27.24 23.32 29.49
N HIS A 643 28.36 22.83 28.95
CA HIS A 643 29.09 21.72 29.55
C HIS A 643 29.60 22.05 30.95
N GLU A 644 30.15 23.26 31.15
CA GLU A 644 30.72 23.68 32.44
C GLU A 644 29.63 23.82 33.51
N ARG A 645 28.46 24.36 33.15
CA ARG A 645 27.29 24.47 34.04
C ARG A 645 26.67 23.09 34.35
N LEU A 646 26.46 22.22 33.37
CA LEU A 646 25.99 20.84 33.58
C LEU A 646 27.01 19.98 34.36
N SER A 647 28.30 20.32 34.24
CA SER A 647 29.38 19.60 34.90
C SER A 647 29.64 20.07 36.34
N ALA A 648 29.12 21.22 36.76
CA ALA A 648 29.33 21.76 38.10
C ALA A 648 28.79 20.83 39.21
N PRO A 649 29.52 20.64 40.32
CA PRO A 649 29.02 19.89 41.47
C PRO A 649 27.95 20.71 42.22
N ALA A 650 26.88 20.06 42.69
CA ALA A 650 25.76 20.70 43.41
C ALA A 650 26.20 21.58 44.61
N THR A 651 27.36 21.30 45.19
CA THR A 651 27.94 22.07 46.32
C THR A 651 28.61 23.40 45.93
N ALA A 652 28.89 23.62 44.64
CA ALA A 652 29.45 24.89 44.15
C ALA A 652 28.36 25.97 43.98
N VAL A 653 27.14 25.55 43.65
CA VAL A 653 25.94 26.43 43.56
C VAL A 653 25.64 27.04 44.94
N ALA A 654 25.72 26.25 46.02
CA ALA A 654 25.43 26.73 47.37
C ALA A 654 26.47 27.70 47.98
N LYS A 655 27.63 27.91 47.35
CA LYS A 655 28.73 28.74 47.89
C LYS A 655 28.87 30.12 47.24
N ARG A 656 28.00 30.45 46.28
CA ARG A 656 27.91 31.75 45.60
C ARG A 656 26.56 32.45 45.85
N ASN A 657 25.82 32.04 46.88
CA ASN A 657 24.50 32.55 47.25
C ASN A 657 24.51 33.94 47.95
N ASP A 658 25.52 34.77 47.69
CA ASP A 658 25.56 36.17 48.14
C ASP A 658 25.62 37.07 46.89
N GLU A 659 24.51 37.18 46.15
CA GLU A 659 24.08 38.33 45.32
C GLU A 659 22.85 37.92 44.47
N GLU A 660 21.84 38.79 44.42
CA GLU A 660 20.48 38.58 43.87
C GLU A 660 20.44 38.61 42.33
N GLU A 661 21.04 37.62 41.66
CA GLU A 661 20.75 37.30 40.26
C GLU A 661 20.25 35.85 40.19
N GLU A 662 19.05 35.61 39.65
CA GLU A 662 18.54 34.25 39.38
C GLU A 662 19.49 33.57 38.37
N GLU A 663 20.47 32.81 38.86
CA GLU A 663 21.44 32.12 37.99
C GLU A 663 20.71 31.10 37.10
N ILE A 664 20.74 31.32 35.77
CA ILE A 664 20.18 30.43 34.74
C ILE A 664 20.70 28.99 34.93
N SER A 665 19.78 28.03 34.93
CA SER A 665 20.11 26.61 35.09
C SER A 665 20.91 26.07 33.91
N GLY A 666 21.79 25.09 34.15
CA GLY A 666 22.52 24.43 33.07
C GLY A 666 21.62 23.69 32.06
N ILE A 667 20.38 23.34 32.46
CA ILE A 667 19.38 22.74 31.57
C ILE A 667 18.72 23.80 30.69
N GLU A 668 18.46 25.00 31.22
CA GLU A 668 17.90 26.13 30.47
C GLU A 668 18.89 26.59 29.39
N LEU A 669 20.17 26.76 29.73
CA LEU A 669 21.22 27.07 28.73
C LEU A 669 21.31 26.01 27.62
N LEU A 670 21.14 24.73 27.97
CA LEU A 670 21.12 23.66 26.96
C LEU A 670 19.87 23.76 26.07
N LEU A 671 18.71 24.11 26.64
CA LEU A 671 17.48 24.30 25.87
C LEU A 671 17.61 25.47 24.92
N ASP A 672 18.10 26.62 25.37
CA ASP A 672 18.37 27.80 24.52
C ASP A 672 19.29 27.42 23.35
N TYR A 673 20.36 26.67 23.64
CA TYR A 673 21.27 26.19 22.60
C TYR A 673 20.56 25.26 21.59
N LEU A 674 19.75 24.31 22.08
CA LEU A 674 19.00 23.39 21.21
C LEU A 674 17.95 24.12 20.36
N VAL A 675 17.28 25.13 20.92
CA VAL A 675 16.33 25.99 20.22
C VAL A 675 17.03 26.81 19.14
N GLY A 676 18.17 27.44 19.45
CA GLY A 676 18.98 28.16 18.46
C GLY A 676 19.51 27.26 17.32
N LEU A 677 19.72 25.96 17.58
CA LEU A 677 20.01 24.99 16.51
C LEU A 677 18.78 24.67 15.64
N LEU A 678 17.56 24.73 16.19
CA LEU A 678 16.32 24.48 15.45
C LEU A 678 15.92 25.63 14.54
N GLU A 679 16.31 26.87 14.85
CA GLU A 679 16.11 28.03 13.96
C GLU A 679 16.84 27.84 12.63
N ARG A 680 17.99 27.17 12.65
CA ARG A 680 18.78 26.89 11.44
C ARG A 680 18.03 25.92 10.49
N PRO A 681 18.08 26.11 9.16
CA PRO A 681 17.39 25.27 8.17
C PRO A 681 18.14 23.94 7.92
N SER A 682 18.38 23.15 8.96
CA SER A 682 19.12 21.88 8.88
C SER A 682 18.35 20.71 9.47
N ALA A 683 17.96 19.76 8.61
CA ALA A 683 17.34 18.51 9.03
C ALA A 683 18.27 17.65 9.91
N PHE A 684 19.59 17.76 9.71
CA PHE A 684 20.58 17.10 10.55
C PHE A 684 20.59 17.65 11.97
N LEU A 685 20.63 18.98 12.12
CA LEU A 685 20.56 19.61 13.44
C LEU A 685 19.25 19.29 14.15
N ARG A 686 18.12 19.32 13.44
CA ARG A 686 16.82 18.89 14.01
C ARG A 686 16.88 17.49 14.60
N ALA A 687 17.36 16.49 13.85
CA ALA A 687 17.44 15.12 14.31
C ALA A 687 18.38 14.95 15.53
N VAL A 688 19.50 15.69 15.54
CA VAL A 688 20.42 15.75 16.68
C VAL A 688 19.75 16.38 17.88
N THR A 689 19.08 17.51 17.70
CA THR A 689 18.36 18.21 18.77
C THR A 689 17.30 17.30 19.38
N GLU A 690 16.47 16.63 18.58
CA GLU A 690 15.48 15.66 19.07
C GLU A 690 16.14 14.51 19.86
N HIS A 691 17.25 13.94 19.36
CA HIS A 691 17.97 12.86 20.03
C HIS A 691 18.53 13.29 21.39
N VAL A 692 19.19 14.46 21.43
CA VAL A 692 19.83 14.99 22.63
C VAL A 692 18.77 15.46 23.64
N PHE A 693 17.77 16.21 23.19
CA PHE A 693 16.63 16.64 23.98
C PHE A 693 16.01 15.45 24.70
N ALA A 694 15.71 14.37 23.96
CA ALA A 694 15.10 13.18 24.50
C ALA A 694 15.90 12.52 25.63
N ALA A 695 17.24 12.60 25.60
CA ALA A 695 18.10 12.11 26.66
C ALA A 695 18.00 12.95 27.94
N TYR A 696 17.84 14.26 27.82
CA TYR A 696 17.78 15.23 28.92
C TYR A 696 16.36 15.51 29.47
N VAL A 697 15.29 15.04 28.81
CA VAL A 697 13.91 15.12 29.32
C VAL A 697 13.74 14.75 30.81
N PRO A 698 14.44 13.75 31.39
CA PRO A 698 14.29 13.43 32.82
C PRO A 698 14.90 14.47 33.78
N ASP A 699 15.62 15.47 33.29
CA ASP A 699 16.18 16.57 34.10
C ASP A 699 15.38 17.88 33.95
N MET A 700 14.43 17.93 33.02
CA MET A 700 13.60 19.13 32.76
C MET A 700 12.55 19.33 33.87
N ASN A 701 12.30 20.60 34.20
CA ASN A 701 11.34 21.06 35.19
C ASN A 701 10.21 21.89 34.52
N ARG A 702 9.35 22.51 35.32
CA ARG A 702 8.25 23.36 34.81
C ARG A 702 8.76 24.54 33.96
N GLY A 703 9.75 25.30 34.42
CA GLY A 703 10.31 26.44 33.69
C GLY A 703 10.92 26.04 32.34
N SER A 704 11.56 24.87 32.26
CA SER A 704 12.05 24.31 31.00
C SER A 704 10.95 24.08 29.95
N VAL A 705 9.75 23.71 30.40
CA VAL A 705 8.61 23.43 29.52
C VAL A 705 7.91 24.72 29.12
N GLU A 706 7.74 25.65 30.06
CA GLU A 706 7.19 26.98 29.79
C GLU A 706 8.05 27.73 28.77
N HIS A 707 9.38 27.69 28.91
CA HIS A 707 10.30 28.26 27.92
C HIS A 707 10.05 27.72 26.50
N LEU A 708 9.79 26.42 26.32
CA LEU A 708 9.46 25.87 24.99
C LEU A 708 8.06 26.24 24.49
N VAL A 709 7.12 26.50 25.40
CA VAL A 709 5.79 26.99 25.03
C VAL A 709 5.87 28.44 24.58
N ASP A 710 6.72 29.26 25.22
CA ASP A 710 6.94 30.66 24.84
C ASP A 710 7.49 30.78 23.41
N GLN A 711 8.32 29.84 22.97
CA GLN A 711 8.81 29.76 21.56
C GLN A 711 7.71 29.52 20.52
N LEU A 712 6.46 29.26 20.93
CA LEU A 712 5.31 29.14 20.01
C LEU A 712 4.64 30.49 19.70
N GLY A 713 5.05 31.59 20.33
CA GLY A 713 4.50 32.94 20.08
C GLY A 713 3.07 33.14 20.59
N LEU A 714 2.59 32.28 21.49
CA LEU A 714 1.21 32.35 22.01
C LEU A 714 0.95 33.53 22.98
N ASN A 715 2.02 34.19 23.43
CA ASN A 715 1.97 35.31 24.38
C ASN A 715 2.30 36.66 23.72
N GLU A 716 2.57 36.68 22.41
CA GLU A 716 2.77 37.92 21.67
C GLU A 716 1.38 38.48 21.35
N GLU A 717 1.01 39.60 21.98
CA GLU A 717 -0.06 40.44 21.43
C GLU A 717 0.33 40.76 19.98
N PRO A 718 -0.59 40.72 19.01
CA PRO A 718 -0.26 41.06 17.64
C PRO A 718 0.30 42.48 17.61
N GLU A 719 1.62 42.61 17.52
CA GLU A 719 2.31 43.87 17.29
C GLU A 719 1.86 44.36 15.90
N GLY A 720 0.86 45.25 15.92
CA GLY A 720 0.14 45.74 14.74
C GLY A 720 -1.22 46.38 15.04
N ALA A 721 -1.78 46.21 16.24
CA ALA A 721 -3.05 46.83 16.63
C ALA A 721 -2.91 48.25 17.24
N GLU A 722 -2.05 49.10 16.66
CA GLU A 722 -2.09 50.55 16.91
C GLU A 722 -2.34 51.30 15.59
N GLY A 723 -3.61 51.67 15.35
CA GLY A 723 -4.12 52.47 14.22
C GLY A 723 -4.64 51.59 13.08
N GLU A 724 -5.89 51.63 12.64
CA GLU A 724 -6.92 52.67 12.67
C GLU A 724 -8.30 52.01 12.86
N ASP A 725 -9.14 52.62 13.71
CA ASP A 725 -10.58 52.35 13.74
C ASP A 725 -11.18 52.84 12.40
N ASP A 726 -11.83 51.96 11.64
CA ASP A 726 -13.00 52.33 10.88
C ASP A 726 -14.06 51.23 11.02
N GLU A 727 -15.13 51.61 11.72
CA GLU A 727 -16.37 50.88 11.84
C GLU A 727 -17.07 50.87 10.48
N ASP A 728 -17.36 49.69 9.93
CA ASP A 728 -18.60 49.53 9.14
C ASP A 728 -19.19 48.13 9.30
N ASP A 729 -20.35 48.12 9.96
CA ASP A 729 -21.29 47.01 10.08
C ASP A 729 -22.00 46.80 8.73
N GLU A 730 -21.66 45.74 7.99
CA GLU A 730 -22.59 45.15 7.01
C GLU A 730 -22.86 43.66 7.33
N MET A 731 -23.90 43.47 8.13
CA MET A 731 -24.66 42.23 8.17
C MET A 731 -25.49 42.10 6.90
N GLU A 732 -25.24 41.09 6.06
CA GLU A 732 -26.28 40.56 5.17
C GLU A 732 -26.14 39.05 4.88
N ASP A 733 -27.09 38.32 5.47
CA ASP A 733 -27.88 37.23 4.93
C ASP A 733 -27.25 35.92 4.40
N ARG A 734 -27.37 34.93 5.30
CA ARG A 734 -27.57 33.51 4.97
C ARG A 734 -28.93 33.29 4.28
N GLU A 735 -28.91 32.78 3.05
CA GLU A 735 -30.01 31.96 2.54
C GLU A 735 -29.56 30.55 2.16
N GLU A 736 -30.20 29.55 2.79
CA GLU A 736 -30.23 28.14 2.40
C GLU A 736 -31.29 27.91 1.32
N ALA A 737 -30.95 27.17 0.25
CA ALA A 737 -31.78 26.16 -0.44
C ALA A 737 -30.99 25.61 -1.65
N GLY A 738 -30.95 24.33 -2.03
CA GLY A 738 -31.66 23.13 -1.63
C GLY A 738 -31.66 22.14 -2.82
N GLU A 739 -31.14 20.92 -2.62
CA GLU A 739 -31.33 19.67 -3.39
C GLU A 739 -30.88 19.67 -4.89
N THR A 740 -30.22 18.65 -5.47
CA THR A 740 -30.47 17.20 -5.47
C THR A 740 -29.24 16.39 -5.92
N SER A 741 -29.13 15.18 -5.38
CA SER A 741 -28.21 14.08 -5.71
C SER A 741 -28.09 13.65 -7.18
N GLU A 742 -26.90 13.23 -7.62
CA GLU A 742 -26.64 11.96 -8.33
C GLU A 742 -25.12 11.66 -8.36
N ALA A 743 -24.78 10.36 -8.44
CA ALA A 743 -23.44 9.74 -8.30
C ALA A 743 -22.40 10.24 -9.34
N THR A 744 -21.07 10.21 -9.08
CA THR A 744 -20.21 9.00 -9.10
C THR A 744 -18.80 9.29 -8.54
N SER A 745 -18.29 8.37 -7.72
CA SER A 745 -16.92 8.36 -7.19
C SER A 745 -15.92 7.72 -8.16
N SER A 746 -14.83 8.42 -8.46
CA SER A 746 -13.52 7.81 -8.76
C SER A 746 -12.41 8.74 -8.26
N ASP A 747 -11.56 8.19 -7.39
CA ASP A 747 -10.28 8.75 -6.94
C ASP A 747 -9.42 9.26 -8.12
N SER A 748 -8.88 10.46 -7.97
CA SER A 748 -7.53 10.78 -8.42
C SER A 748 -6.88 11.67 -7.37
N ASP A 749 -5.82 11.15 -6.75
CA ASP A 749 -4.87 11.91 -5.93
C ASP A 749 -4.07 12.88 -6.81
N ASP A 750 -3.94 14.10 -6.29
CA ASP A 750 -2.79 15.02 -6.25
C ASP A 750 -2.16 15.53 -7.57
N GLU A 751 -2.57 16.74 -7.96
CA GLU A 751 -1.66 17.88 -8.22
C GLU A 751 -2.39 19.15 -7.74
N ASP A 752 -2.32 19.46 -6.43
CA ASP A 752 -2.72 20.75 -5.87
C ASP A 752 -1.68 21.80 -6.28
N GLU A 753 -1.86 22.39 -7.47
CA GLU A 753 -1.49 23.78 -7.73
C GLU A 753 -2.77 24.60 -7.51
N ASP A 754 -3.00 25.02 -6.26
CA ASP A 754 -3.99 26.05 -5.93
C ASP A 754 -3.50 27.38 -6.52
N ASP A 755 -3.84 27.64 -7.78
CA ASP A 755 -4.04 29.00 -8.28
C ASP A 755 -5.42 29.44 -7.77
N GLU A 756 -5.48 29.87 -6.50
CA GLU A 756 -6.55 30.74 -6.03
C GLU A 756 -6.36 32.09 -6.73
N ASP A 757 -7.14 32.32 -7.80
CA ASP A 757 -7.43 33.64 -8.33
C ASP A 757 -8.20 34.43 -7.25
N ASP A 758 -7.46 34.96 -6.27
CA ASP A 758 -7.96 36.00 -5.37
C ASP A 758 -8.01 37.31 -6.16
N ASP A 759 -9.22 37.73 -6.52
CA ASP A 759 -9.53 39.12 -6.87
C ASP A 759 -9.35 39.97 -5.58
N GLU A 760 -8.10 40.19 -5.16
CA GLU A 760 -7.75 41.09 -4.06
C GLU A 760 -8.05 42.54 -4.45
N GLU A 761 -8.77 43.25 -3.58
CA GLU A 761 -8.93 44.70 -3.67
C GLU A 761 -7.55 45.37 -3.68
N VAL A 762 -7.33 46.24 -4.67
CA VAL A 762 -6.02 46.88 -4.90
C VAL A 762 -5.72 47.84 -3.75
N ASP A 763 -4.72 47.49 -2.95
CA ASP A 763 -4.18 48.23 -1.80
C ASP A 763 -4.08 49.76 -2.03
N GLU A 764 -4.66 50.54 -1.11
CA GLU A 764 -4.60 52.00 -1.00
C GLU A 764 -3.15 52.53 -1.06
N ASP A 765 -2.19 51.84 -0.46
CA ASP A 765 -0.77 52.23 -0.48
C ASP A 765 -0.15 52.08 -1.87
N LEU A 766 -0.58 51.07 -2.64
CA LEU A 766 -0.16 50.92 -4.04
C LEU A 766 -0.78 52.03 -4.89
N ARG A 767 -2.04 52.41 -4.63
CA ARG A 767 -2.67 53.57 -5.29
C ARG A 767 -1.94 54.86 -4.93
N ASN A 768 -1.54 55.06 -3.68
CA ASN A 768 -0.84 56.25 -3.22
C ASN A 768 0.58 56.34 -3.79
N ALA A 769 1.35 55.25 -3.80
CA ALA A 769 2.69 55.23 -4.40
C ALA A 769 2.66 55.42 -5.92
N VAL A 770 1.68 54.80 -6.62
CA VAL A 770 1.47 55.01 -8.06
C VAL A 770 0.99 56.44 -8.32
N SER A 771 0.12 56.99 -7.49
CA SER A 771 -0.35 58.39 -7.56
C SER A 771 0.80 59.37 -7.34
N GLU A 772 1.71 59.10 -6.41
CA GLU A 772 2.87 59.97 -6.12
C GLU A 772 3.87 59.98 -7.28
N VAL A 773 4.11 58.82 -7.93
CA VAL A 773 4.92 58.74 -9.15
C VAL A 773 4.26 59.46 -10.33
N LEU A 774 2.93 59.35 -10.48
CA LEU A 774 2.17 60.07 -11.51
C LEU A 774 2.10 61.59 -11.25
N LYS A 775 2.01 62.01 -9.99
CA LYS A 775 2.09 63.43 -9.56
C LYS A 775 3.49 63.99 -9.80
N ALA A 776 4.54 63.26 -9.45
CA ALA A 776 5.94 63.66 -9.69
C ALA A 776 6.27 63.75 -11.19
N ALA A 777 5.57 62.99 -12.04
CA ALA A 777 5.65 63.06 -13.50
C ALA A 777 4.78 64.17 -14.13
N GLY A 778 4.00 64.92 -13.34
CA GLY A 778 3.16 66.01 -13.81
C GLY A 778 1.91 65.57 -14.60
N MET A 779 1.38 64.37 -14.32
CA MET A 779 0.24 63.76 -15.02
C MET A 779 -1.10 63.82 -14.26
N ALA A 780 -1.13 64.31 -13.03
CA ALA A 780 -2.34 64.42 -12.21
C ALA A 780 -2.51 65.85 -11.68
N ASP A 781 -3.64 66.49 -11.97
CA ASP A 781 -3.98 67.86 -11.53
C ASP A 781 -4.37 67.91 -10.05
N GLU A 782 -4.07 69.04 -9.41
CA GLU A 782 -4.48 69.39 -8.05
C GLU A 782 -5.95 69.88 -8.04
N ASP A 783 -6.73 69.33 -7.11
CA ASP A 783 -7.96 69.88 -6.51
C ASP A 783 -9.30 69.85 -7.30
N GLU A 784 -10.20 68.93 -6.92
CA GLU A 784 -11.65 69.21 -6.77
C GLU A 784 -12.21 68.35 -5.62
N ASP A 785 -12.22 68.88 -4.39
CA ASP A 785 -13.12 68.47 -3.31
C ASP A 785 -13.35 69.65 -2.35
N GLU A 786 -14.11 70.64 -2.82
CA GLU A 786 -14.97 71.47 -1.98
C GLU A 786 -16.41 71.27 -2.49
N ASP A 787 -17.28 70.64 -1.69
CA ASP A 787 -18.42 71.41 -1.18
C ASP A 787 -19.24 70.70 -0.11
N ALA A 788 -19.41 71.45 0.98
CA ALA A 788 -20.35 71.20 2.05
C ALA A 788 -21.80 71.30 1.58
N ALA A 789 -22.65 70.50 2.22
CA ALA A 789 -24.10 70.49 2.04
C ALA A 789 -24.78 71.84 2.39
N ASP A 790 -25.76 72.25 1.57
CA ASP A 790 -26.98 72.95 2.03
C ASP A 790 -28.17 72.55 1.12
N PRO A 791 -29.37 72.23 1.68
CA PRO A 791 -30.52 71.69 0.95
C PRO A 791 -31.55 72.79 0.59
N ASP A 792 -32.62 72.36 -0.10
CA ASP A 792 -33.84 73.10 -0.46
C ASP A 792 -33.80 73.99 -1.72
N ALA A 793 -34.39 73.49 -2.81
CA ALA A 793 -35.54 74.15 -3.46
C ALA A 793 -36.16 73.28 -4.58
N GLU A 794 -37.47 73.08 -4.45
CA GLU A 794 -38.38 72.45 -5.41
C GLU A 794 -38.45 73.15 -6.78
N GLY A 795 -38.86 72.42 -7.83
CA GLY A 795 -39.57 73.05 -8.94
C GLY A 795 -39.44 72.45 -10.35
N VAL A 796 -40.25 71.42 -10.64
CA VAL A 796 -41.24 71.38 -11.75
C VAL A 796 -40.79 71.61 -13.23
N ASP A 797 -41.11 70.59 -14.03
CA ASP A 797 -41.57 70.57 -15.43
C ASP A 797 -40.59 70.69 -16.64
N LYS A 798 -40.61 69.59 -17.41
CA LYS A 798 -41.00 69.49 -18.83
C LYS A 798 -40.07 69.96 -19.96
N ASP A 799 -39.88 68.98 -20.84
CA ASP A 799 -40.17 69.03 -22.28
C ASP A 799 -39.14 69.61 -23.27
N VAL A 800 -38.87 68.74 -24.25
CA VAL A 800 -38.74 69.00 -25.70
C VAL A 800 -37.34 69.25 -26.29
N ALA A 801 -36.90 68.18 -26.93
CA ALA A 801 -36.16 68.07 -28.19
C ALA A 801 -35.83 69.32 -29.05
N ARG A 802 -34.51 69.43 -29.36
CA ARG A 802 -33.84 69.77 -30.66
C ARG A 802 -34.09 71.17 -31.30
N PRO A 803 -33.30 71.62 -32.30
CA PRO A 803 -31.83 71.56 -32.56
C PRO A 803 -31.25 72.93 -33.08
N GLN A 804 -29.92 73.05 -33.30
CA GLN A 804 -29.25 73.60 -34.52
C GLN A 804 -27.90 74.34 -34.33
N VAL A 805 -26.89 73.82 -35.04
CA VAL A 805 -25.94 74.48 -35.99
C VAL A 805 -24.72 75.26 -35.46
N ASN A 806 -23.56 74.62 -35.68
CA ASN A 806 -22.25 75.04 -36.21
C ASN A 806 -21.66 76.43 -35.90
N GLY A 807 -20.36 76.42 -35.56
CA GLY A 807 -19.39 77.40 -36.07
C GLY A 807 -18.17 77.69 -35.19
N ASP A 808 -17.19 76.79 -35.23
CA ASP A 808 -15.72 76.95 -35.24
C ASP A 808 -14.92 77.93 -34.33
N ASP A 809 -13.73 77.43 -34.01
CA ASP A 809 -12.44 78.03 -33.61
C ASP A 809 -12.10 78.45 -32.15
N SER A 810 -11.25 77.60 -31.56
CA SER A 810 -9.90 77.85 -30.98
C SER A 810 -9.68 78.14 -29.48
N ASP A 811 -8.77 77.32 -28.93
CA ASP A 811 -7.78 77.51 -27.83
C ASP A 811 -8.02 76.58 -26.61
N ASN A 812 -7.31 75.46 -26.43
CA ASN A 812 -5.87 75.23 -26.12
C ASN A 812 -5.62 75.11 -24.60
N GLU A 813 -5.77 73.89 -24.05
CA GLU A 813 -5.05 73.43 -22.87
C GLU A 813 -4.18 72.25 -23.26
N SER A 814 -2.88 72.46 -23.09
CA SER A 814 -1.78 71.64 -23.58
C SER A 814 -1.54 70.45 -22.66
N VAL A 815 -1.87 69.26 -23.12
CA VAL A 815 -1.27 68.01 -22.64
C VAL A 815 0.26 68.13 -22.87
N PRO A 816 1.12 67.97 -21.86
CA PRO A 816 2.56 67.96 -22.09
C PRO A 816 2.92 66.82 -23.04
N ASP A 817 3.60 67.13 -24.14
CA ASP A 817 4.19 66.16 -25.06
C ASP A 817 5.30 65.39 -24.30
N LEU A 818 4.89 64.34 -23.57
CA LEU A 818 5.81 63.42 -22.91
C LEU A 818 6.62 62.71 -24.00
N THR A 819 7.92 62.94 -24.00
CA THR A 819 8.82 62.27 -24.93
C THR A 819 8.83 60.76 -24.66
N ASP A 820 8.99 59.91 -25.70
CA ASP A 820 9.06 58.44 -25.57
C ASP A 820 10.08 57.99 -24.49
N ASP A 821 11.17 58.76 -24.32
CA ASP A 821 12.20 58.51 -23.30
C ASP A 821 11.72 58.78 -21.86
N GLN A 822 10.76 59.70 -21.66
CA GLN A 822 10.13 59.98 -20.36
C GLN A 822 9.07 58.93 -20.01
N MET A 823 8.31 58.45 -20.99
CA MET A 823 7.33 57.38 -20.78
C MET A 823 8.02 56.05 -20.40
N MET A 824 9.17 55.77 -21.01
CA MET A 824 9.99 54.59 -20.67
C MET A 824 10.59 54.67 -19.25
N GLN A 825 10.97 55.87 -18.79
CA GLN A 825 11.46 56.06 -17.41
C GLN A 825 10.38 55.86 -16.35
N ILE A 826 9.13 56.25 -16.64
CA ILE A 826 7.99 56.03 -15.74
C ILE A 826 7.65 54.53 -15.67
N ASP A 827 7.66 53.81 -16.80
CA ASP A 827 7.46 52.36 -16.84
C ASP A 827 8.58 51.58 -16.11
N ASP A 828 9.84 52.01 -16.24
CA ASP A 828 10.96 51.41 -15.52
C ASP A 828 10.83 51.62 -14.00
N GLN A 829 10.40 52.80 -13.56
CA GLN A 829 10.16 53.11 -12.14
C GLN A 829 8.98 52.32 -11.56
N LEU A 830 7.87 52.22 -12.30
CA LEU A 830 6.74 51.35 -11.93
C LEU A 830 7.18 49.89 -11.86
N GLY A 831 7.96 49.43 -12.85
CA GLY A 831 8.53 48.08 -12.88
C GLY A 831 9.44 47.79 -11.69
N ASP A 832 10.23 48.76 -11.23
CA ASP A 832 11.07 48.63 -10.04
C ASP A 832 10.24 48.60 -8.73
N ILE A 833 9.17 49.39 -8.63
CA ILE A 833 8.24 49.35 -7.49
C ILE A 833 7.52 47.99 -7.41
N PHE A 834 7.01 47.48 -8.54
CA PHE A 834 6.40 46.15 -8.59
C PHE A 834 7.39 45.03 -8.28
N ARG A 835 8.64 45.11 -8.76
CA ARG A 835 9.71 44.15 -8.43
C ARG A 835 10.06 44.17 -6.95
N ALA A 836 10.23 45.36 -6.36
CA ALA A 836 10.54 45.53 -4.95
C ALA A 836 9.41 45.02 -4.04
N ARG A 837 8.14 45.27 -4.41
CA ARG A 837 6.98 44.80 -3.66
C ARG A 837 6.74 43.30 -3.80
N LEU A 838 6.95 42.72 -4.99
CA LEU A 838 6.92 41.27 -5.19
C LEU A 838 8.03 40.58 -4.38
N GLN A 839 9.22 41.19 -4.34
CA GLN A 839 10.32 40.69 -3.53
C GLN A 839 10.02 40.79 -2.02
N SER A 840 9.47 41.92 -1.55
CA SER A 840 9.04 42.10 -0.15
C SER A 840 7.92 41.12 0.25
N ARG A 841 6.92 40.89 -0.62
CA ARG A 841 5.87 39.89 -0.40
C ARG A 841 6.42 38.46 -0.38
N LYS A 842 7.44 38.19 -1.21
CA LYS A 842 8.13 36.89 -1.19
C LYS A 842 8.95 36.71 0.09
N GLU A 843 9.67 37.74 0.52
CA GLU A 843 10.47 37.73 1.76
C GLU A 843 9.58 37.57 3.00
N THR A 844 8.44 38.26 3.07
CA THR A 844 7.46 38.09 4.16
C THR A 844 6.83 36.69 4.17
N LYS A 845 6.48 36.15 2.99
CA LYS A 845 5.97 34.77 2.87
C LYS A 845 7.02 33.72 3.27
N GLU A 846 8.27 33.90 2.86
CA GLU A 846 9.40 33.04 3.24
C GLU A 846 9.66 33.12 4.75
N ALA A 847 9.68 34.32 5.34
CA ALA A 847 9.85 34.52 6.78
C ALA A 847 8.71 33.86 7.60
N LYS A 848 7.45 34.02 7.16
CA LYS A 848 6.30 33.35 7.78
C LYS A 848 6.44 31.83 7.68
N ALA A 849 6.85 31.30 6.53
CA ALA A 849 7.06 29.87 6.34
C ALA A 849 8.21 29.32 7.23
N GLU A 850 9.29 30.07 7.40
CA GLU A 850 10.40 29.71 8.29
C GLU A 850 9.98 29.71 9.76
N SER A 851 9.23 30.72 10.20
CA SER A 851 8.66 30.79 11.56
C SER A 851 7.74 29.60 11.84
N VAL A 852 6.79 29.31 10.93
CA VAL A 852 5.90 28.15 11.05
C VAL A 852 6.70 26.85 11.07
N ALA A 853 7.74 26.71 10.23
CA ALA A 853 8.60 25.53 10.22
C ALA A 853 9.38 25.37 11.53
N PHE A 854 9.79 26.47 12.17
CA PHE A 854 10.41 26.48 13.49
C PHE A 854 9.44 26.05 14.59
N GLN A 855 8.23 26.63 14.64
CA GLN A 855 7.19 26.24 15.59
C GLN A 855 6.82 24.75 15.48
N HIS A 856 6.80 24.19 14.25
CA HIS A 856 6.64 22.74 14.04
C HIS A 856 7.76 21.91 14.68
N LYS A 857 9.01 22.38 14.65
CA LYS A 857 10.16 21.71 15.30
C LYS A 857 10.00 21.76 16.82
N VAL A 858 9.57 22.90 17.38
CA VAL A 858 9.29 23.05 18.82
C VAL A 858 8.17 22.11 19.27
N LEU A 859 7.07 22.00 18.51
CA LEU A 859 5.98 21.06 18.78
C LEU A 859 6.45 19.59 18.81
N ASP A 860 7.46 19.23 18.03
CA ASP A 860 8.05 17.89 18.07
C ASP A 860 8.85 17.64 19.37
N LEU A 861 9.59 18.64 19.87
CA LEU A 861 10.21 18.55 21.20
C LEU A 861 9.16 18.39 22.30
N LEU A 862 8.08 19.18 22.27
CA LEU A 862 6.97 19.06 23.22
C LEU A 862 6.30 17.69 23.15
N ALA A 863 6.15 17.12 21.94
CA ALA A 863 5.63 15.77 21.76
C ALA A 863 6.56 14.69 22.35
N ILE A 864 7.89 14.86 22.21
CA ILE A 864 8.89 13.97 22.83
C ILE A 864 8.80 14.04 24.35
N PHE A 865 8.71 15.25 24.92
CA PHE A 865 8.56 15.47 26.35
C PHE A 865 7.31 14.78 26.88
N ALA A 866 6.13 15.06 26.30
CA ALA A 866 4.86 14.49 26.72
C ALA A 866 4.85 12.95 26.71
N LYS A 867 5.49 12.32 25.72
CA LYS A 867 5.58 10.85 25.64
C LYS A 867 6.51 10.23 26.69
N ARG A 868 7.60 10.92 27.07
CA ARG A 868 8.60 10.40 28.01
C ARG A 868 8.26 10.71 29.47
N ARG A 869 7.51 11.78 29.72
CA ARG A 869 7.14 12.29 31.06
C ARG A 869 5.63 12.25 31.31
N SER A 870 4.89 11.34 30.69
CA SER A 870 3.41 11.32 30.77
C SER A 870 2.82 11.20 32.20
N SER A 871 3.60 10.74 33.17
CA SER A 871 3.23 10.65 34.59
C SER A 871 3.63 11.87 35.43
N SER A 872 4.31 12.85 34.83
CA SER A 872 4.78 14.08 35.48
C SER A 872 3.73 15.18 35.42
N ALA A 873 3.58 15.97 36.50
CA ALA A 873 2.64 17.08 36.56
C ALA A 873 2.93 18.15 35.49
N GLU A 874 4.20 18.33 35.12
CA GLU A 874 4.70 19.30 34.15
C GLU A 874 4.12 19.11 32.75
N VAL A 875 3.62 17.92 32.41
CA VAL A 875 2.95 17.70 31.11
C VAL A 875 1.63 18.47 31.01
N LEU A 876 1.00 18.82 32.13
CA LEU A 876 -0.26 19.57 32.13
C LEU A 876 -0.12 21.01 31.69
N VAL A 877 1.07 21.59 31.84
CA VAL A 877 1.42 22.92 31.32
C VAL A 877 1.18 23.01 29.81
N LEU A 878 1.25 21.88 29.10
CA LEU A 878 1.06 21.82 27.64
C LEU A 878 -0.41 21.78 27.21
N ALA A 879 -1.34 21.40 28.10
CA ALA A 879 -2.71 21.09 27.71
C ALA A 879 -3.44 22.33 27.16
N ARG A 880 -3.38 23.45 27.88
CA ARG A 880 -4.04 24.70 27.50
C ARG A 880 -3.38 25.40 26.32
N PRO A 881 -2.05 25.69 26.32
CA PRO A 881 -1.41 26.39 25.20
C PRO A 881 -1.58 25.67 23.86
N LEU A 882 -1.42 24.34 23.83
CA LEU A 882 -1.63 23.57 22.60
C LEU A 882 -3.10 23.50 22.19
N PHE A 883 -4.04 23.62 23.14
CA PHE A 883 -5.46 23.60 22.84
C PHE A 883 -5.93 24.94 22.28
N VAL A 884 -5.41 26.04 22.82
CA VAL A 884 -5.58 27.40 22.29
C VAL A 884 -5.00 27.47 20.87
N LEU A 885 -3.74 27.06 20.69
CA LEU A 885 -3.08 27.01 19.38
C LEU A 885 -3.85 26.16 18.35
N ALA A 886 -4.45 25.05 18.79
CA ALA A 886 -5.26 24.22 17.92
C ALA A 886 -6.64 24.84 17.61
N SER A 887 -7.16 25.71 18.47
CA SER A 887 -8.52 26.27 18.38
C SER A 887 -8.60 27.59 17.61
N GLU A 888 -7.51 28.37 17.59
CA GLU A 888 -7.40 29.67 16.92
C GLU A 888 -6.83 29.53 15.49
N GLY A 889 -6.96 28.36 14.87
CA GLY A 889 -6.37 28.05 13.55
C GLY A 889 -6.99 28.78 12.35
N ASP A 890 -7.95 29.67 12.57
CA ASP A 890 -8.44 30.63 11.56
C ASP A 890 -7.65 31.96 11.64
N ASP A 891 -7.09 32.30 12.81
CA ASP A 891 -6.20 33.46 13.04
C ASP A 891 -4.71 33.07 12.95
N ILE A 892 -4.39 31.79 13.15
CA ILE A 892 -3.05 31.18 13.12
C ILE A 892 -2.93 30.21 11.92
N ASP A 893 -1.72 29.94 11.44
CA ASP A 893 -1.47 28.96 10.37
C ASP A 893 -2.15 27.59 10.66
N ARG A 894 -3.06 27.18 9.76
CA ARG A 894 -3.88 25.95 9.88
C ARG A 894 -3.04 24.67 10.04
N SER A 895 -1.84 24.64 9.44
CA SER A 895 -0.94 23.48 9.54
C SER A 895 -0.41 23.32 10.98
N LEU A 896 -0.08 24.43 11.62
CA LEU A 896 0.37 24.49 13.00
C LEU A 896 -0.74 24.08 13.98
N ALA A 897 -1.95 24.59 13.79
CA ALA A 897 -3.13 24.20 14.58
C ALA A 897 -3.40 22.68 14.49
N THR A 898 -3.27 22.11 13.28
CA THR A 898 -3.43 20.67 13.04
C THR A 898 -2.35 19.85 13.75
N LYS A 899 -1.09 20.32 13.74
CA LYS A 899 0.02 19.67 14.43
C LYS A 899 -0.17 19.73 15.95
N ALA A 900 -0.52 20.88 16.52
CA ALA A 900 -0.79 21.04 17.95
C ALA A 900 -1.92 20.12 18.43
N GLY A 901 -3.03 20.06 17.68
CA GLY A 901 -4.12 19.12 17.93
C GLY A 901 -3.70 17.66 17.85
N THR A 902 -2.77 17.32 16.95
CA THR A 902 -2.19 15.97 16.85
C THR A 902 -1.33 15.63 18.06
N VAL A 903 -0.49 16.56 18.54
CA VAL A 903 0.32 16.38 19.76
C VAL A 903 -0.58 16.15 20.98
N LEU A 904 -1.60 17.00 21.18
CA LEU A 904 -2.59 16.82 22.25
C LEU A 904 -3.27 15.45 22.20
N ARG A 905 -3.76 15.06 21.02
CA ARG A 905 -4.54 13.82 20.85
C ARG A 905 -3.69 12.57 21.02
N SER A 906 -2.45 12.58 20.52
CA SER A 906 -1.62 11.36 20.40
C SER A 906 -0.58 11.22 21.50
N SER A 907 0.04 12.31 21.95
CA SER A 907 1.14 12.32 22.91
C SER A 907 0.66 12.53 24.34
N ILE A 908 -0.40 13.32 24.55
CA ILE A 908 -0.93 13.68 25.88
C ILE A 908 -2.17 12.85 26.22
N CYS A 909 -3.28 13.06 25.51
CA CYS A 909 -4.60 12.54 25.91
C CYS A 909 -4.75 10.99 25.81
N LYS A 910 -3.86 10.33 25.05
CA LYS A 910 -3.81 8.86 24.89
C LYS A 910 -2.76 8.19 25.78
N ALA A 911 -2.08 8.95 26.64
CA ALA A 911 -1.11 8.39 27.57
C ALA A 911 -1.74 7.31 28.47
N LYS A 912 -0.96 6.26 28.75
CA LYS A 912 -1.40 5.16 29.62
C LYS A 912 -1.26 5.51 31.10
N GLU A 913 -0.16 6.18 31.42
CA GLU A 913 0.12 6.73 32.74
C GLU A 913 -0.57 8.09 32.88
N MET A 914 -0.96 8.45 34.10
CA MET A 914 -1.61 9.71 34.41
C MET A 914 -0.71 10.54 35.31
N PRO A 915 -0.68 11.87 35.14
CA PRO A 915 0.05 12.75 36.03
C PRO A 915 -0.49 12.67 37.47
N GLN A 916 0.40 12.77 38.45
CA GLN A 916 0.05 12.97 39.86
C GLN A 916 0.08 14.46 40.14
N VAL A 917 -0.99 15.00 40.72
CA VAL A 917 -1.21 16.44 40.86
C VAL A 917 -1.72 16.72 42.27
N ASP A 918 -1.24 17.79 42.88
CA ASP A 918 -1.73 18.30 44.16
C ASP A 918 -3.04 19.10 44.01
N GLU A 919 -3.60 19.59 45.11
CA GLU A 919 -4.89 20.31 45.11
C GLU A 919 -4.84 21.59 44.26
N ASP A 920 -3.75 22.36 44.33
CA ASP A 920 -3.56 23.60 43.56
C ASP A 920 -3.49 23.30 42.05
N GLY A 921 -2.74 22.27 41.64
CA GLY A 921 -2.70 21.86 40.24
C GLY A 921 -4.04 21.32 39.74
N LEU A 922 -4.85 20.69 40.60
CA LEU A 922 -6.21 20.24 40.24
C LEU A 922 -7.16 21.41 40.00
N GLU A 923 -6.97 22.55 40.66
CA GLU A 923 -7.74 23.77 40.40
C GLU A 923 -7.41 24.32 39.01
N GLY A 924 -6.14 24.36 38.62
CA GLY A 924 -5.74 24.72 37.25
C GLY A 924 -6.32 23.79 36.17
N VAL A 925 -6.39 22.47 36.43
CA VAL A 925 -7.03 21.52 35.51
C VAL A 925 -8.55 21.78 35.37
N LEU A 926 -9.21 22.27 36.42
CA LEU A 926 -10.62 22.67 36.34
C LEU A 926 -10.81 23.91 35.48
N GLU A 927 -9.94 24.91 35.59
CA GLU A 927 -9.97 26.09 34.72
C GLU A 927 -9.79 25.70 33.23
N ASP A 928 -8.87 24.78 32.95
CA ASP A 928 -8.69 24.23 31.60
C ASP A 928 -9.94 23.48 31.11
N LEU A 929 -10.60 22.72 31.99
CA LEU A 929 -11.88 22.06 31.68
C LEU A 929 -12.99 23.06 31.38
N GLU A 930 -13.07 24.16 32.13
CA GLU A 930 -14.04 25.23 31.89
C GLU A 930 -13.84 25.86 30.50
N ALA A 931 -12.59 26.12 30.12
CA ALA A 931 -12.24 26.61 28.78
C ALA A 931 -12.66 25.63 27.67
N VAL A 932 -12.33 24.33 27.83
CA VAL A 932 -12.69 23.28 26.86
C VAL A 932 -14.22 23.13 26.72
N HIS A 933 -14.96 23.18 27.84
CA HIS A 933 -16.42 23.16 27.84
C HIS A 933 -17.02 24.44 27.22
N GLY A 934 -16.40 25.59 27.43
CA GLY A 934 -16.74 26.85 26.77
C GLY A 934 -16.63 26.76 25.26
N LEU A 935 -15.47 26.33 24.75
CA LEU A 935 -15.21 26.16 23.32
C LEU A 935 -16.17 25.13 22.70
N ALA A 936 -16.33 23.95 23.32
CA ALA A 936 -17.16 22.87 22.80
C ALA A 936 -18.65 23.27 22.63
N ARG A 937 -19.12 24.25 23.41
CA ARG A 937 -20.50 24.79 23.29
C ARG A 937 -20.67 25.78 22.14
N ARG A 938 -19.58 26.39 21.64
CA ARG A 938 -19.59 27.44 20.61
C ARG A 938 -19.09 26.96 19.25
N THR A 939 -18.13 26.04 19.22
CA THR A 939 -17.46 25.61 17.99
C THR A 939 -18.40 24.92 16.99
N THR A 940 -18.26 25.27 15.72
CA THR A 940 -18.95 24.63 14.58
C THR A 940 -18.07 23.57 13.89
N SER A 941 -16.74 23.68 14.03
CA SER A 941 -15.76 22.77 13.44
C SER A 941 -15.90 21.35 14.03
N GLY A 942 -16.03 20.37 13.13
CA GLY A 942 -16.10 18.96 13.50
C GLY A 942 -14.82 18.46 14.17
N ASP A 943 -13.67 18.93 13.69
CA ASP A 943 -12.36 18.50 14.17
C ASP A 943 -12.05 19.08 15.54
N LEU A 944 -12.32 20.38 15.77
CA LEU A 944 -12.20 21.01 17.09
C LEU A 944 -13.16 20.39 18.10
N ALA A 945 -14.41 20.12 17.71
CA ALA A 945 -15.35 19.42 18.59
C ALA A 945 -14.85 18.01 18.97
N SER A 946 -14.19 17.31 18.04
CA SER A 946 -13.60 16.00 18.30
C SER A 946 -12.36 16.08 19.19
N LEU A 947 -11.55 17.14 19.07
CA LEU A 947 -10.36 17.38 19.88
C LEU A 947 -10.77 17.76 21.31
N ALA A 948 -11.68 18.73 21.46
CA ALA A 948 -12.25 19.15 22.73
C ALA A 948 -12.84 17.95 23.50
N SER A 949 -13.52 17.04 22.82
CA SER A 949 -14.02 15.80 23.44
C SER A 949 -12.90 14.92 24.00
N VAL A 950 -11.79 14.76 23.28
CA VAL A 950 -10.66 13.94 23.74
C VAL A 950 -9.91 14.61 24.90
N VAL A 951 -9.68 15.92 24.81
CA VAL A 951 -9.04 16.71 25.88
C VAL A 951 -9.91 16.70 27.15
N ASN A 952 -11.21 16.93 27.02
CA ASN A 952 -12.17 16.85 28.12
C ASN A 952 -12.08 15.50 28.86
N LEU A 953 -12.07 14.39 28.12
CA LEU A 953 -11.97 13.05 28.72
C LEU A 953 -10.65 12.84 29.47
N TYR A 954 -9.55 13.41 28.97
CA TYR A 954 -8.25 13.31 29.62
C TYR A 954 -8.23 14.11 30.94
N LEU A 955 -8.59 15.39 30.89
CA LEU A 955 -8.60 16.28 32.07
C LEU A 955 -9.62 15.81 33.13
N THR A 956 -10.82 15.40 32.72
CA THR A 956 -11.85 14.85 33.62
C THR A 956 -11.33 13.62 34.38
N ARG A 957 -10.51 12.78 33.74
CA ARG A 957 -9.94 11.59 34.38
C ARG A 957 -8.93 11.97 35.46
N ILE A 958 -8.19 13.06 35.29
CA ILE A 958 -7.23 13.58 36.28
C ILE A 958 -7.99 14.11 37.50
N CYS A 959 -8.99 14.97 37.27
CA CYS A 959 -9.82 15.50 38.36
C CYS A 959 -10.51 14.40 39.18
N LEU A 960 -11.02 13.33 38.54
CA LEU A 960 -11.70 12.25 39.26
C LEU A 960 -10.76 11.27 39.99
N GLY A 961 -9.44 11.40 39.86
CA GLY A 961 -8.45 10.51 40.46
C GLY A 961 -8.28 10.71 41.96
N GLU A 962 -7.87 11.91 42.36
CA GLU A 962 -7.46 12.24 43.74
C GLU A 962 -8.12 13.50 44.32
N ALA A 963 -9.08 14.12 43.61
CA ALA A 963 -9.70 15.36 44.07
C ALA A 963 -10.53 15.22 45.36
N GLY A 964 -10.43 16.23 46.23
CA GLY A 964 -11.30 16.42 47.39
C GLY A 964 -12.78 16.61 47.03
N ASP A 965 -13.66 16.47 48.02
CA ASP A 965 -15.13 16.55 47.83
C ASP A 965 -15.60 17.87 47.19
N GLU A 966 -14.90 18.98 47.45
CA GLU A 966 -15.22 20.31 46.91
C GLU A 966 -14.91 20.43 45.41
N LEU A 967 -13.70 20.03 44.99
CA LEU A 967 -13.29 20.02 43.58
C LEU A 967 -14.18 19.08 42.75
N ASN A 968 -14.55 17.92 43.31
CA ASN A 968 -15.52 17.02 42.70
C ASN A 968 -16.89 17.70 42.52
N ALA A 969 -17.33 18.51 43.48
CA ALA A 969 -18.58 19.26 43.35
C ALA A 969 -18.50 20.33 42.26
N LYS A 970 -17.37 21.05 42.13
CA LYS A 970 -17.12 22.01 41.03
C LYS A 970 -17.19 21.31 39.66
N LEU A 971 -16.51 20.17 39.50
CA LEU A 971 -16.53 19.36 38.27
C LEU A 971 -17.95 18.90 37.89
N ILE A 972 -18.71 18.40 38.87
CA ILE A 972 -20.09 17.95 38.63
C ILE A 972 -20.95 19.12 38.17
N ARG A 973 -20.81 20.31 38.78
CA ARG A 973 -21.55 21.52 38.39
C ARG A 973 -21.24 21.93 36.95
N LEU A 974 -19.97 21.94 36.55
CA LEU A 974 -19.57 22.26 35.17
C LEU A 974 -20.25 21.34 34.14
N TYR A 975 -20.24 20.03 34.39
CA TYR A 975 -20.93 19.07 33.52
C TYR A 975 -22.45 19.22 33.57
N GLU A 976 -23.02 19.57 34.73
CA GLU A 976 -24.44 19.82 34.90
C GLU A 976 -24.90 21.03 34.07
N GLU A 977 -24.15 22.14 34.10
CA GLU A 977 -24.40 23.33 33.29
C GLU A 977 -24.30 23.04 31.80
N THR A 978 -23.28 22.30 31.39
CA THR A 978 -23.07 21.91 29.98
C THR A 978 -24.20 21.00 29.50
N LEU A 979 -24.65 20.06 30.33
CA LEU A 979 -25.77 19.18 30.02
C LEU A 979 -27.10 19.95 29.95
N LYS A 980 -27.34 20.90 30.86
CA LYS A 980 -28.53 21.76 30.84
C LYS A 980 -28.58 22.59 29.56
N ASP A 981 -27.49 23.27 29.20
CA ASP A 981 -27.39 24.02 27.94
C ASP A 981 -27.71 23.14 26.73
N PHE A 982 -27.12 21.94 26.64
CA PHE A 982 -27.37 20.99 25.56
C PHE A 982 -28.86 20.58 25.44
N LEU A 983 -29.53 20.40 26.58
CA LEU A 983 -30.93 19.94 26.63
C LEU A 983 -31.93 21.07 26.35
N THR A 984 -31.68 22.27 26.87
CA THR A 984 -32.66 23.37 26.83
C THR A 984 -32.44 24.34 25.67
N ARG A 985 -31.20 24.58 25.25
CA ARG A 985 -30.89 25.55 24.20
C ARG A 985 -31.15 24.95 22.82
N SER A 986 -32.05 25.59 22.09
CA SER A 986 -32.50 25.15 20.75
C SER A 986 -31.38 25.16 19.70
N ALA A 987 -30.41 26.07 19.84
CA ALA A 987 -29.27 26.30 18.94
C ALA A 987 -27.90 25.89 19.54
N SER A 988 -27.87 24.91 20.47
CA SER A 988 -26.60 24.42 21.04
C SER A 988 -25.75 23.70 19.97
N GLN A 989 -24.52 24.17 19.75
CA GLN A 989 -23.56 23.55 18.81
C GLN A 989 -22.89 22.29 19.35
N LEU A 990 -23.06 22.02 20.65
CA LEU A 990 -22.43 20.90 21.34
C LEU A 990 -22.85 19.54 20.72
N LYS A 991 -21.86 18.76 20.28
CA LYS A 991 -22.07 17.41 19.75
C LYS A 991 -22.45 16.44 20.87
N PRO A 992 -23.46 15.56 20.69
CA PRO A 992 -23.90 14.63 21.73
C PRO A 992 -22.81 13.68 22.24
N SER A 993 -21.83 13.35 21.40
CA SER A 993 -20.69 12.48 21.76
C SER A 993 -19.85 13.04 22.90
N PHE A 994 -19.70 14.36 23.00
CA PHE A 994 -18.91 15.04 24.05
C PHE A 994 -19.37 14.62 25.46
N LEU A 995 -20.67 14.70 25.73
CA LEU A 995 -21.26 14.29 27.00
C LEU A 995 -21.39 12.77 27.10
N LEU A 996 -21.84 12.10 26.03
CA LEU A 996 -22.12 10.66 26.05
C LEU A 996 -20.88 9.82 26.35
N ASP A 997 -19.71 10.20 25.84
CA ASP A 997 -18.48 9.45 26.06
C ASP A 997 -17.93 9.65 27.48
N ALA A 998 -18.06 10.85 28.06
CA ALA A 998 -17.73 11.12 29.45
C ALA A 998 -18.60 10.29 30.40
N LEU A 999 -19.92 10.29 30.18
CA LEU A 999 -20.89 9.50 30.97
C LEU A 999 -20.62 7.99 30.90
N LYS A 1000 -20.14 7.48 29.76
CA LYS A 1000 -19.78 6.07 29.60
C LYS A 1000 -18.47 5.71 30.30
N ARG A 1001 -17.49 6.61 30.30
CA ARG A 1001 -16.14 6.36 30.84
C ARG A 1001 -16.05 6.60 32.34
N PHE A 1002 -16.88 7.50 32.89
CA PHE A 1002 -16.85 7.89 34.30
C PHE A 1002 -18.20 7.63 35.00
N PRO A 1003 -18.43 6.40 35.52
CA PRO A 1003 -19.73 6.02 36.08
C PRO A 1003 -20.16 6.86 37.29
N ARG A 1004 -19.21 7.29 38.13
CA ARG A 1004 -19.49 8.14 39.31
C ARG A 1004 -19.99 9.53 38.92
N LEU A 1005 -19.32 10.18 37.98
CA LEU A 1005 -19.75 11.46 37.41
C LEU A 1005 -21.15 11.33 36.77
N GLY A 1006 -21.33 10.32 35.92
CA GLY A 1006 -22.63 10.09 35.27
C GLY A 1006 -23.76 9.79 36.26
N TRP A 1007 -23.47 9.09 37.35
CA TRP A 1007 -24.45 8.82 38.40
C TRP A 1007 -24.96 10.09 39.08
N GLN A 1008 -24.10 11.09 39.31
CA GLN A 1008 -24.51 12.36 39.91
C GLN A 1008 -25.39 13.19 38.97
N LEU A 1009 -25.14 13.12 37.66
CA LEU A 1009 -25.90 13.84 36.63
C LEU A 1009 -27.25 13.19 36.28
N ARG A 1010 -27.60 12.04 36.89
CA ARG A 1010 -28.80 11.25 36.54
C ARG A 1010 -30.11 12.01 36.72
N SER A 1011 -30.21 12.91 37.72
CA SER A 1011 -31.43 13.68 38.01
C SER A 1011 -31.75 14.64 36.88
N VAL A 1012 -30.75 15.38 36.39
CA VAL A 1012 -30.88 16.29 35.25
C VAL A 1012 -31.23 15.53 33.96
N LEU A 1013 -30.64 14.35 33.75
CA LEU A 1013 -31.02 13.49 32.63
C LEU A 1013 -32.46 12.97 32.74
N LEU A 1014 -32.92 12.62 33.95
CA LEU A 1014 -34.30 12.18 34.20
C LEU A 1014 -35.31 13.30 33.92
N GLU A 1015 -35.00 14.53 34.30
CA GLU A 1015 -35.80 15.71 33.94
C GLU A 1015 -35.89 15.88 32.42
N GLY A 1016 -34.75 15.75 31.72
CA GLY A 1016 -34.70 15.80 30.25
C GLY A 1016 -35.44 14.66 29.54
N CYS A 1017 -35.69 13.54 30.22
CA CYS A 1017 -36.46 12.41 29.70
C CYS A 1017 -37.99 12.59 29.81
N SER A 1018 -38.48 13.57 30.59
CA SER A 1018 -39.91 13.80 30.76
C SER A 1018 -40.55 14.35 29.48
N LEU A 1019 -41.71 13.82 29.07
CA LEU A 1019 -42.50 14.40 27.96
C LEU A 1019 -43.09 15.79 28.30
N SER A 1020 -43.06 16.20 29.57
CA SER A 1020 -43.45 17.54 30.02
C SER A 1020 -42.33 18.57 29.93
N ALA A 1021 -41.08 18.15 29.68
CA ALA A 1021 -39.96 19.07 29.53
C ALA A 1021 -40.05 19.73 28.15
N SER A 1022 -39.92 21.06 28.09
CA SER A 1022 -39.94 21.85 26.84
C SER A 1022 -38.65 21.64 26.02
N ILE A 1023 -38.43 20.41 25.54
CA ILE A 1023 -37.20 19.97 24.88
C ILE A 1023 -37.51 19.44 23.46
N LYS A 1024 -36.66 19.79 22.49
CA LYS A 1024 -36.75 19.28 21.11
C LYS A 1024 -36.70 17.74 21.09
N ALA A 1025 -37.48 17.11 20.20
CA ALA A 1025 -37.62 15.65 20.13
C ALA A 1025 -36.27 14.91 20.01
N PHE A 1026 -35.34 15.44 19.22
CA PHE A 1026 -34.01 14.88 19.05
C PHE A 1026 -33.19 14.93 20.35
N ARG A 1027 -33.20 16.05 21.08
CA ARG A 1027 -32.47 16.20 22.36
C ARG A 1027 -33.04 15.27 23.43
N GLN A 1028 -34.35 15.10 23.48
CA GLN A 1028 -35.00 14.13 24.36
C GLN A 1028 -34.59 12.68 24.03
N GLN A 1029 -34.47 12.33 22.75
CA GLN A 1029 -33.93 11.03 22.34
C GLN A 1029 -32.47 10.84 22.81
N GLN A 1030 -31.64 11.88 22.71
CA GLN A 1030 -30.27 11.85 23.24
C GLN A 1030 -30.25 11.72 24.77
N ALA A 1031 -31.17 12.37 25.49
CA ALA A 1031 -31.31 12.21 26.94
C ALA A 1031 -31.62 10.77 27.34
N PHE A 1032 -32.54 10.09 26.63
CA PHE A 1032 -32.82 8.66 26.84
C PHE A 1032 -31.56 7.80 26.64
N GLN A 1033 -30.79 8.08 25.59
CA GLN A 1033 -29.56 7.36 25.28
C GLN A 1033 -28.48 7.58 26.37
N MET A 1034 -28.28 8.83 26.81
CA MET A 1034 -27.33 9.20 27.85
C MET A 1034 -27.71 8.59 29.20
N LEU A 1035 -28.97 8.70 29.63
CA LEU A 1035 -29.44 8.11 30.88
C LEU A 1035 -29.30 6.59 30.86
N LEU A 1036 -29.65 5.94 29.75
CA LEU A 1036 -29.47 4.49 29.62
C LEU A 1036 -27.99 4.09 29.68
N ALA A 1037 -27.09 4.89 29.11
CA ALA A 1037 -25.64 4.66 29.21
C ALA A 1037 -25.18 4.76 30.68
N VAL A 1038 -25.58 5.82 31.40
CA VAL A 1038 -25.30 5.99 32.84
C VAL A 1038 -25.80 4.79 33.64
N LEU A 1039 -27.06 4.37 33.45
CA LEU A 1039 -27.65 3.25 34.18
C LEU A 1039 -26.95 1.92 33.88
N ASN A 1040 -26.54 1.68 32.63
CA ASN A 1040 -25.80 0.47 32.27
C ASN A 1040 -24.40 0.44 32.90
N GLN A 1041 -23.69 1.57 32.93
CA GLN A 1041 -22.38 1.64 33.57
C GLN A 1041 -22.48 1.52 35.09
N ALA A 1042 -23.43 2.22 35.71
CA ALA A 1042 -23.70 2.11 37.14
C ALA A 1042 -24.11 0.68 37.55
N ALA A 1043 -24.83 -0.05 36.69
CA ALA A 1043 -25.17 -1.45 36.91
C ALA A 1043 -23.97 -2.41 36.88
N GLY A 1044 -22.89 -2.03 36.18
CA GLY A 1044 -21.62 -2.74 36.16
C GLY A 1044 -20.70 -2.40 37.34
N ALA A 1045 -20.85 -1.21 37.92
CA ALA A 1045 -20.06 -0.75 39.06
C ALA A 1045 -20.58 -1.35 40.38
N VAL A 1046 -19.72 -2.08 41.10
CA VAL A 1046 -20.10 -2.83 42.32
C VAL A 1046 -20.80 -1.95 43.36
N GLU A 1047 -20.30 -0.72 43.57
CA GLU A 1047 -20.79 0.23 44.57
C GLU A 1047 -22.18 0.83 44.25
N LEU A 1048 -22.51 0.97 42.95
CA LEU A 1048 -23.74 1.63 42.50
C LEU A 1048 -24.83 0.63 42.09
N LYS A 1049 -24.45 -0.63 41.85
CA LYS A 1049 -25.32 -1.67 41.30
C LYS A 1049 -26.64 -1.83 42.05
N GLU A 1050 -26.62 -1.80 43.38
CA GLU A 1050 -27.84 -1.91 44.19
C GLU A 1050 -28.71 -0.65 44.08
N GLN A 1051 -28.09 0.52 44.10
CA GLN A 1051 -28.77 1.81 44.00
C GLN A 1051 -29.48 2.00 42.64
N VAL A 1052 -28.98 1.37 41.57
CA VAL A 1052 -29.67 1.34 40.27
C VAL A 1052 -31.09 0.81 40.44
N VAL A 1053 -31.27 -0.30 41.16
CA VAL A 1053 -32.58 -0.94 41.32
C VAL A 1053 -33.40 -0.29 42.43
N THR A 1054 -32.78 0.08 43.55
CA THR A 1054 -33.51 0.60 44.72
C THR A 1054 -33.87 2.08 44.62
N LYS A 1055 -33.11 2.87 43.86
CA LYS A 1055 -33.30 4.33 43.74
C LYS A 1055 -33.62 4.78 42.32
N ALA A 1056 -32.75 4.49 41.35
CA ALA A 1056 -32.89 5.07 40.00
C ALA A 1056 -34.05 4.45 39.19
N MET A 1057 -34.23 3.13 39.21
CA MET A 1057 -35.30 2.48 38.42
C MET A 1057 -36.73 2.88 38.86
N PRO A 1058 -37.03 3.06 40.16
CA PRO A 1058 -38.29 3.68 40.61
C PRO A 1058 -38.53 5.09 40.05
N GLU A 1059 -37.50 5.94 40.03
CA GLU A 1059 -37.56 7.29 39.45
C GLU A 1059 -37.84 7.22 37.94
N VAL A 1060 -37.10 6.37 37.21
CA VAL A 1060 -37.32 6.12 35.77
C VAL A 1060 -38.75 5.64 35.49
N ALA A 1061 -39.24 4.64 36.23
CA ALA A 1061 -40.59 4.12 36.05
C ALA A 1061 -41.65 5.19 36.30
N THR A 1062 -41.44 6.05 37.29
CA THR A 1062 -42.33 7.19 37.59
C THR A 1062 -42.41 8.16 36.42
N VAL A 1063 -41.26 8.58 35.87
CA VAL A 1063 -41.18 9.48 34.71
C VAL A 1063 -41.83 8.85 33.46
N VAL A 1064 -41.61 7.55 33.21
CA VAL A 1064 -42.22 6.84 32.09
C VAL A 1064 -43.75 6.84 32.20
N PHE A 1065 -44.30 6.43 33.35
CA PHE A 1065 -45.75 6.35 33.50
C PHE A 1065 -46.42 7.72 33.54
N SER A 1066 -45.80 8.74 34.15
CA SER A 1066 -46.33 10.11 34.12
C SER A 1066 -46.30 10.70 32.70
N SER A 1067 -45.25 10.42 31.93
CA SER A 1067 -45.11 10.84 30.54
C SER A 1067 -46.14 10.17 29.63
N ILE A 1068 -46.41 8.87 29.81
CA ILE A 1068 -47.49 8.17 29.09
C ILE A 1068 -48.85 8.79 29.43
N ALA A 1069 -49.12 9.02 30.72
CA ALA A 1069 -50.38 9.64 31.15
C ALA A 1069 -50.56 11.04 30.53
N PHE A 1070 -49.53 11.88 30.55
CA PHE A 1070 -49.53 13.20 29.91
C PHE A 1070 -49.81 13.11 28.40
N ALA A 1071 -49.12 12.22 27.69
CA ALA A 1071 -49.32 12.02 26.25
C ALA A 1071 -50.76 11.57 25.93
N THR A 1072 -51.34 10.68 26.73
CA THR A 1072 -52.73 10.20 26.54
C THR A 1072 -53.80 11.18 27.00
N ALA A 1073 -53.47 12.09 27.93
CA ALA A 1073 -54.39 13.09 28.47
C ALA A 1073 -54.47 14.38 27.63
N SER A 1074 -53.54 14.57 26.69
CA SER A 1074 -53.45 15.73 25.79
C SER A 1074 -54.59 15.74 24.75
N HIS A 1075 -55.83 15.85 25.20
CA HIS A 1075 -56.98 16.15 24.36
C HIS A 1075 -57.07 17.67 24.17
N SER A 1076 -56.88 18.11 22.91
CA SER A 1076 -57.39 19.37 22.35
C SER A 1076 -57.03 20.67 23.09
N THR A 1077 -55.98 21.36 22.63
CA THR A 1077 -56.02 22.77 22.15
C THR A 1077 -54.60 23.29 21.90
N SER A 1078 -54.41 24.06 20.81
CA SER A 1078 -53.16 24.69 20.30
C SER A 1078 -52.09 23.77 19.68
N SER A 1079 -51.69 24.12 18.45
CA SER A 1079 -50.94 23.30 17.50
C SER A 1079 -49.43 23.25 17.68
N GLU A 1080 -48.87 23.41 18.90
CA GLU A 1080 -47.40 23.33 19.07
C GLU A 1080 -46.90 22.47 20.25
N GLY A 1081 -47.78 21.82 21.03
CA GLY A 1081 -47.36 21.11 22.27
C GLY A 1081 -47.67 19.61 22.40
N GLY A 1082 -48.43 18.99 21.48
CA GLY A 1082 -48.88 17.59 21.61
C GLY A 1082 -47.77 16.55 21.42
N ALA A 1083 -47.65 15.58 22.33
CA ALA A 1083 -46.67 14.50 22.21
C ALA A 1083 -46.96 13.62 20.97
N SER A 1084 -46.05 13.59 19.99
CA SER A 1084 -46.21 12.78 18.77
C SER A 1084 -46.09 11.29 19.05
N ALA A 1085 -46.73 10.44 18.22
CA ALA A 1085 -46.60 8.98 18.32
C ALA A 1085 -45.14 8.50 18.21
N GLY A 1086 -44.29 9.25 17.50
CA GLY A 1086 -42.85 9.02 17.45
C GLY A 1086 -42.16 9.20 18.81
N LYS A 1087 -42.44 10.29 19.53
CA LYS A 1087 -41.88 10.55 20.88
C LYS A 1087 -42.27 9.46 21.87
N VAL A 1088 -43.55 9.06 21.88
CA VAL A 1088 -44.05 7.99 22.76
C VAL A 1088 -43.40 6.64 22.42
N LYS A 1089 -43.13 6.37 21.14
CA LYS A 1089 -42.44 5.14 20.71
C LYS A 1089 -41.02 5.05 21.25
N GLU A 1090 -40.25 6.13 21.17
CA GLU A 1090 -38.88 6.15 21.69
C GLU A 1090 -38.86 6.05 23.22
N LEU A 1091 -39.80 6.71 23.93
CA LEU A 1091 -39.97 6.55 25.37
C LEU A 1091 -40.26 5.09 25.76
N LEU A 1092 -41.15 4.40 25.04
CA LEU A 1092 -41.46 2.98 25.30
C LEU A 1092 -40.29 2.04 24.98
N LYS A 1093 -39.48 2.34 23.96
CA LYS A 1093 -38.24 1.59 23.69
C LYS A 1093 -37.24 1.74 24.83
N PHE A 1094 -37.04 2.97 25.31
CA PHE A 1094 -36.21 3.27 26.48
C PHE A 1094 -36.73 2.53 27.72
N ALA A 1095 -38.03 2.61 28.01
CA ALA A 1095 -38.66 1.93 29.14
C ALA A 1095 -38.48 0.40 29.06
N LEU A 1096 -38.65 -0.21 27.88
CA LEU A 1096 -38.41 -1.64 27.67
C LEU A 1096 -36.96 -2.03 27.96
N GLN A 1097 -35.99 -1.21 27.56
CA GLN A 1097 -34.58 -1.44 27.87
C GLN A 1097 -34.29 -1.29 29.37
N ALA A 1098 -34.92 -0.32 30.04
CA ALA A 1098 -34.81 -0.15 31.49
C ALA A 1098 -35.43 -1.32 32.28
N VAL A 1099 -36.57 -1.88 31.83
CA VAL A 1099 -37.14 -3.13 32.39
C VAL A 1099 -36.16 -4.29 32.28
N ARG A 1100 -35.56 -4.50 31.10
CA ARG A 1100 -34.56 -5.56 30.88
C ARG A 1100 -33.33 -5.36 31.76
N LEU A 1101 -32.88 -4.12 31.94
CA LEU A 1101 -31.77 -3.79 32.83
C LEU A 1101 -32.12 -4.10 34.28
N THR A 1102 -33.32 -3.71 34.73
CA THR A 1102 -33.84 -4.03 36.07
C THR A 1102 -33.82 -5.54 36.30
N GLN A 1103 -34.30 -6.33 35.35
CA GLN A 1103 -34.30 -7.80 35.42
C GLN A 1103 -32.89 -8.38 35.52
N ARG A 1104 -31.96 -7.91 34.68
CA ARG A 1104 -30.57 -8.36 34.68
C ARG A 1104 -29.87 -8.07 36.01
N VAL A 1105 -30.04 -6.86 36.55
CA VAL A 1105 -29.39 -6.46 37.81
C VAL A 1105 -30.03 -7.20 38.99
N SER A 1106 -31.36 -7.26 39.04
CA SER A 1106 -32.13 -7.95 40.10
C SER A 1106 -31.83 -9.44 40.18
N ALA A 1107 -31.51 -10.10 39.05
CA ALA A 1107 -31.07 -11.50 39.03
C ALA A 1107 -29.70 -11.74 39.68
N THR A 1108 -28.92 -10.67 39.89
CA THR A 1108 -27.55 -10.72 40.43
C THR A 1108 -27.38 -9.91 41.72
N THR A 1109 -28.47 -9.46 42.32
CA THR A 1109 -28.55 -8.76 43.62
C THR A 1109 -29.64 -9.41 44.48
N SER A 1110 -29.67 -9.14 45.79
CA SER A 1110 -30.57 -9.78 46.78
C SER A 1110 -32.06 -9.46 46.62
N SER A 1111 -32.48 -8.93 45.47
CA SER A 1111 -33.83 -8.38 45.22
C SER A 1111 -34.48 -8.97 43.95
N PRO A 1112 -34.68 -10.30 43.85
CA PRO A 1112 -35.19 -10.95 42.64
C PRO A 1112 -36.62 -10.52 42.24
N GLU A 1113 -37.43 -10.03 43.20
CA GLU A 1113 -38.78 -9.50 42.94
C GLU A 1113 -38.80 -8.02 42.51
N ALA A 1114 -37.64 -7.36 42.44
CA ALA A 1114 -37.58 -5.91 42.22
C ALA A 1114 -38.13 -5.48 40.86
N VAL A 1115 -38.06 -6.33 39.83
CA VAL A 1115 -38.68 -6.06 38.52
C VAL A 1115 -40.18 -5.80 38.65
N ARG A 1116 -40.86 -6.63 39.45
CA ARG A 1116 -42.30 -6.56 39.66
C ARG A 1116 -42.68 -5.41 40.59
N SER A 1117 -41.87 -5.12 41.61
CA SER A 1117 -42.14 -4.02 42.55
C SER A 1117 -41.91 -2.64 41.94
N VAL A 1118 -40.89 -2.48 41.09
CA VAL A 1118 -40.56 -1.22 40.41
C VAL A 1118 -41.55 -0.93 39.28
N TRP A 1119 -41.71 -1.86 38.34
CA TRP A 1119 -42.45 -1.60 37.09
C TRP A 1119 -43.95 -1.92 37.17
N LYS A 1120 -44.41 -2.60 38.24
CA LYS A 1120 -45.81 -2.86 38.61
C LYS A 1120 -46.71 -3.27 37.42
N PRO A 1121 -47.03 -4.58 37.25
CA PRO A 1121 -47.87 -5.07 36.16
C PRO A 1121 -49.19 -4.31 35.98
N THR A 1122 -49.82 -3.86 37.07
CA THR A 1122 -51.05 -3.06 37.04
C THR A 1122 -50.85 -1.76 36.27
N LYS A 1123 -49.81 -0.98 36.57
CA LYS A 1123 -49.52 0.28 35.86
C LYS A 1123 -49.26 0.08 34.35
N ILE A 1124 -48.64 -1.03 33.95
CA ILE A 1124 -48.43 -1.34 32.53
C ILE A 1124 -49.75 -1.70 31.84
N ARG A 1125 -50.65 -2.43 32.52
CA ARG A 1125 -52.00 -2.72 31.99
C ARG A 1125 -52.84 -1.46 31.89
N ASP A 1126 -52.80 -0.59 32.90
CA ASP A 1126 -53.49 0.70 32.88
C ASP A 1126 -52.99 1.55 31.70
N ALA A 1127 -51.67 1.63 31.50
CA ALA A 1127 -51.06 2.33 30.35
C ALA A 1127 -51.47 1.73 28.99
N LEU A 1128 -51.64 0.40 28.91
CA LEU A 1128 -52.07 -0.29 27.68
C LEU A 1128 -53.55 -0.04 27.38
N GLU A 1129 -54.39 0.05 28.41
CA GLU A 1129 -55.80 0.40 28.30
C GLU A 1129 -55.99 1.87 27.91
N THR A 1130 -55.33 2.81 28.60
CA THR A 1130 -55.43 4.25 28.28
C THR A 1130 -54.91 4.56 26.88
N MET A 1131 -53.84 3.90 26.43
CA MET A 1131 -53.32 4.05 25.07
C MET A 1131 -54.22 3.42 24.01
N GLY A 1132 -54.96 2.36 24.34
CA GLY A 1132 -55.96 1.76 23.48
C GLY A 1132 -57.25 2.59 23.34
N GLN A 1133 -57.59 3.37 24.36
CA GLN A 1133 -58.74 4.27 24.40
C GLN A 1133 -58.45 5.66 23.82
N SER A 1134 -57.18 6.07 23.74
CA SER A 1134 -56.77 7.35 23.17
C SER A 1134 -57.05 7.42 21.65
N GLU A 1135 -57.83 8.40 21.21
CA GLU A 1135 -58.11 8.66 19.78
C GLU A 1135 -56.82 8.82 18.95
N GLN A 1136 -55.75 9.37 19.55
CA GLN A 1136 -54.47 9.62 18.88
C GLN A 1136 -53.62 8.36 18.71
N PHE A 1137 -53.69 7.40 19.64
CA PHE A 1137 -52.77 6.24 19.68
C PHE A 1137 -53.45 4.87 19.49
N LYS A 1138 -54.78 4.79 19.47
CA LYS A 1138 -55.55 3.53 19.37
C LYS A 1138 -55.17 2.66 18.16
N GLN A 1139 -54.74 3.27 17.05
CA GLN A 1139 -54.33 2.55 15.83
C GLN A 1139 -52.83 2.17 15.83
N SER A 1140 -52.04 2.62 16.81
CA SER A 1140 -50.59 2.40 16.86
C SER A 1140 -50.24 1.03 17.45
N THR A 1141 -50.34 -0.02 16.63
CA THR A 1141 -50.01 -1.42 17.00
C THR A 1141 -48.59 -1.58 17.55
N SER A 1142 -47.64 -0.75 17.11
CA SER A 1142 -46.26 -0.79 17.58
C SER A 1142 -46.08 -0.34 19.04
N LEU A 1143 -46.85 0.65 19.52
CA LEU A 1143 -46.76 1.13 20.90
C LEU A 1143 -47.37 0.11 21.87
N GLN A 1144 -48.55 -0.40 21.54
CA GLN A 1144 -49.21 -1.47 22.28
C GLN A 1144 -48.35 -2.75 22.30
N GLY A 1145 -47.64 -3.04 21.20
CA GLY A 1145 -46.69 -4.14 21.12
C GLY A 1145 -45.53 -4.01 22.11
N LEU A 1146 -44.95 -2.82 22.27
CA LEU A 1146 -43.88 -2.56 23.24
C LEU A 1146 -44.36 -2.71 24.70
N LEU A 1147 -45.55 -2.19 25.03
CA LEU A 1147 -46.15 -2.35 26.36
C LEU A 1147 -46.45 -3.82 26.70
N LYS A 1148 -46.94 -4.62 25.73
CA LYS A 1148 -47.11 -6.07 25.90
C LYS A 1148 -45.79 -6.79 26.17
N GLN A 1149 -44.72 -6.40 25.47
CA GLN A 1149 -43.38 -6.95 25.73
C GLN A 1149 -42.87 -6.59 27.12
N MET A 1150 -43.09 -5.35 27.59
CA MET A 1150 -42.75 -4.95 28.96
C MET A 1150 -43.52 -5.77 29.98
N LEU A 1151 -44.84 -5.93 29.80
CA LEU A 1151 -45.69 -6.71 30.70
C LEU A 1151 -45.22 -8.17 30.81
N ALA A 1152 -44.89 -8.81 29.69
CA ALA A 1152 -44.39 -10.19 29.66
C ALA A 1152 -43.07 -10.36 30.43
N LEU A 1153 -42.15 -9.39 30.35
CA LEU A 1153 -40.89 -9.42 31.08
C LEU A 1153 -41.09 -9.23 32.59
N VAL A 1154 -42.04 -8.38 33.00
CA VAL A 1154 -42.31 -8.10 34.42
C VAL A 1154 -43.06 -9.26 35.09
N GLU A 1155 -43.87 -10.02 34.35
CA GLU A 1155 -44.64 -11.16 34.87
C GLU A 1155 -43.87 -12.49 34.87
N GLY A 1156 -42.61 -12.52 34.41
CA GLY A 1156 -41.74 -13.70 34.46
C GLY A 1156 -41.97 -14.70 33.33
N GLY A 1157 -42.61 -14.30 32.23
CA GLY A 1157 -42.83 -15.16 31.07
C GLY A 1157 -41.54 -15.45 30.31
N SER A 1158 -41.13 -16.73 30.26
CA SER A 1158 -40.16 -17.23 29.28
C SER A 1158 -40.66 -16.92 27.86
N ALA A 1159 -39.95 -16.06 27.14
CA ALA A 1159 -40.18 -15.89 25.71
C ALA A 1159 -39.65 -17.15 24.99
N SER A 1160 -40.54 -18.12 24.73
CA SER A 1160 -40.27 -19.22 23.83
C SER A 1160 -39.94 -18.70 22.44
N ASN A 1161 -38.72 -18.93 21.98
CA ASN A 1161 -38.33 -18.69 20.59
C ASN A 1161 -39.02 -19.73 19.69
N GLY A 1162 -40.08 -19.30 18.99
CA GLY A 1162 -40.76 -20.04 17.93
C GLY A 1162 -40.79 -19.24 16.63
N ALA A 1163 -39.73 -19.43 15.83
CA ALA A 1163 -39.56 -19.20 14.39
C ALA A 1163 -40.43 -18.18 13.62
N ALA A 1164 -39.75 -17.15 13.09
CA ALA A 1164 -39.86 -16.80 11.68
C ALA A 1164 -38.46 -16.44 11.12
N LYS A 1165 -37.91 -17.30 10.25
CA LYS A 1165 -36.98 -16.87 9.17
C LYS A 1165 -37.86 -16.26 8.07
N GLY A 1166 -37.60 -15.12 7.46
CA GLY A 1166 -36.57 -14.11 7.65
C GLY A 1166 -36.67 -13.07 6.53
N LYS A 1167 -36.20 -11.85 6.81
CA LYS A 1167 -35.53 -11.00 5.80
C LYS A 1167 -34.33 -10.37 6.52
N LYS A 1168 -33.14 -10.76 6.07
CA LYS A 1168 -31.83 -10.36 6.61
C LYS A 1168 -31.46 -8.96 6.11
N ASN A 1169 -30.99 -8.11 7.01
CA ASN A 1169 -29.87 -7.18 6.79
C ASN A 1169 -29.21 -7.00 8.17
N LYS A 1170 -28.23 -7.84 8.51
CA LYS A 1170 -26.77 -7.64 8.39
C LYS A 1170 -26.26 -6.62 9.42
N ASP A 1171 -25.64 -7.16 10.47
CA ASP A 1171 -24.74 -6.47 11.37
C ASP A 1171 -23.73 -5.62 10.55
N ARG A 1172 -23.69 -4.32 10.86
CA ARG A 1172 -22.44 -3.57 10.90
C ARG A 1172 -22.00 -3.55 12.36
N ARG A 1173 -21.09 -4.45 12.71
CA ARG A 1173 -20.09 -4.17 13.75
C ARG A 1173 -19.09 -3.20 13.11
N ASN A 1174 -18.93 -2.03 13.71
CA ASN A 1174 -17.64 -1.35 13.70
C ASN A 1174 -16.69 -2.22 14.53
N SER A 1175 -15.87 -3.03 13.88
CA SER A 1175 -14.48 -3.14 14.28
C SER A 1175 -13.72 -2.07 13.52
N VAL A 1176 -13.09 -1.17 14.25
CA VAL A 1176 -11.89 -0.49 13.76
C VAL A 1176 -10.83 -1.58 13.64
N SER A 1177 -10.44 -1.88 12.41
CA SER A 1177 -9.11 -2.38 12.08
C SER A 1177 -8.83 -1.97 10.63
N GLU A 1178 -7.85 -1.09 10.48
CA GLU A 1178 -6.90 -0.96 9.37
C GLU A 1178 -7.37 -1.37 7.97
N ALA A 1179 -7.36 -0.37 7.08
CA ALA A 1179 -7.36 -0.56 5.65
C ALA A 1179 -6.13 -1.38 5.22
N ASN A 1180 -6.39 -2.42 4.43
CA ASN A 1180 -5.55 -2.79 3.31
C ASN A 1180 -6.51 -3.37 2.25
N GLY A 1181 -6.92 -2.50 1.32
CA GLY A 1181 -7.70 -2.87 0.14
C GLY A 1181 -6.75 -3.11 -1.02
N VAL A 1182 -6.82 -4.31 -1.59
CA VAL A 1182 -6.53 -4.56 -3.00
C VAL A 1182 -7.87 -4.98 -3.60
N GLU A 1183 -8.35 -4.21 -4.57
CA GLU A 1183 -9.50 -4.54 -5.40
C GLU A 1183 -9.12 -5.55 -6.49
N GLU A 1184 -10.03 -6.50 -6.76
CA GLU A 1184 -10.42 -6.85 -8.13
C GLU A 1184 -11.83 -7.50 -8.11
N GLY A 1185 -12.74 -6.97 -8.94
CA GLY A 1185 -13.46 -7.79 -9.93
C GLY A 1185 -14.80 -8.49 -9.58
N ALA A 1186 -15.89 -7.80 -9.90
CA ALA A 1186 -16.95 -8.21 -10.86
C ALA A 1186 -17.88 -9.46 -10.68
N VAL A 1187 -19.20 -9.13 -10.61
CA VAL A 1187 -20.34 -9.58 -11.46
C VAL A 1187 -21.00 -10.98 -11.30
N LYS A 1188 -22.21 -10.91 -10.68
CA LYS A 1188 -23.56 -11.46 -10.97
C LYS A 1188 -23.82 -12.88 -11.58
N SER A 1189 -24.71 -13.58 -10.83
CA SER A 1189 -25.86 -14.44 -11.24
C SER A 1189 -25.55 -15.92 -11.55
N LYS A 1190 -26.32 -16.95 -11.17
CA LYS A 1190 -27.79 -17.15 -11.09
C LYS A 1190 -28.11 -18.46 -10.31
N LYS A 1191 -29.29 -18.51 -9.66
CA LYS A 1191 -30.26 -19.63 -9.39
C LYS A 1191 -29.87 -21.06 -9.89
N GLN A 1192 -30.23 -22.22 -9.31
CA GLN A 1192 -31.40 -22.65 -8.50
C GLN A 1192 -31.30 -24.17 -8.15
N LYS A 1193 -31.97 -24.60 -7.05
CA LYS A 1193 -32.62 -25.93 -6.79
C LYS A 1193 -31.70 -27.19 -6.70
N VAL A 1194 -31.83 -28.13 -5.75
CA VAL A 1194 -32.94 -29.06 -5.41
C VAL A 1194 -32.61 -29.79 -4.06
N ASN A 1195 -33.64 -30.30 -3.35
CA ASN A 1195 -33.74 -31.39 -2.34
C ASN A 1195 -32.44 -32.12 -1.93
N GLY A 1196 -32.14 -32.42 -0.67
CA GLY A 1196 -32.99 -33.08 0.32
C GLY A 1196 -32.72 -34.59 0.29
N ASP A 1197 -31.85 -35.10 1.17
CA ASP A 1197 -32.02 -36.38 1.88
C ASP A 1197 -30.90 -36.65 2.91
N ALA A 1198 -31.23 -37.47 3.90
CA ALA A 1198 -30.61 -37.52 5.21
C ALA A 1198 -29.59 -38.67 5.41
N ALA A 1199 -28.75 -38.44 6.43
CA ALA A 1199 -28.37 -39.37 7.51
C ALA A 1199 -27.05 -40.17 7.46
N LYS A 1200 -26.46 -40.22 8.67
CA LYS A 1200 -25.42 -41.14 9.23
C LYS A 1200 -23.96 -40.86 8.84
N ALA A 1201 -22.95 -41.06 9.68
CA ALA A 1201 -22.83 -41.24 11.12
C ALA A 1201 -21.31 -41.26 11.45
N LEU A 1202 -20.97 -40.86 12.68
CA LEU A 1202 -19.88 -41.37 13.53
C LEU A 1202 -18.39 -41.20 13.15
N GLN A 1203 -17.67 -40.64 14.14
CA GLN A 1203 -16.30 -40.98 14.60
C GLN A 1203 -15.15 -40.71 13.59
N GLY A 1204 -14.14 -39.91 13.87
CA GLY A 1204 -13.46 -39.62 15.12
C GLY A 1204 -11.99 -40.02 14.97
N LYS A 1205 -11.04 -39.07 15.08
CA LYS A 1205 -9.75 -39.29 15.76
C LYS A 1205 -8.96 -37.99 15.92
N LYS A 1206 -8.65 -37.72 17.20
CA LYS A 1206 -7.80 -36.66 17.72
C LYS A 1206 -6.32 -37.02 17.54
N LYS A 1207 -5.53 -35.96 17.40
CA LYS A 1207 -4.25 -35.66 18.08
C LYS A 1207 -3.73 -36.73 19.04
N GLN A 1208 -2.43 -37.00 18.94
CA GLN A 1208 -1.61 -37.40 20.09
C GLN A 1208 -0.31 -36.59 20.13
N LYS A 1209 -0.01 -36.04 21.31
CA LYS A 1209 1.29 -35.47 21.69
C LYS A 1209 1.61 -36.00 23.10
N LYS A 1210 2.87 -36.45 23.24
CA LYS A 1210 3.75 -36.54 24.43
C LYS A 1210 3.70 -37.76 25.39
N LYS A 1211 4.93 -38.33 25.54
CA LYS A 1211 5.64 -38.91 26.71
C LYS A 1211 4.97 -40.11 27.41
N GLY A 1212 5.64 -41.19 27.84
CA GLY A 1212 7.03 -41.62 27.89
C GLY A 1212 7.13 -42.84 28.83
N GLN A 1213 7.92 -43.84 28.45
CA GLN A 1213 8.62 -44.88 29.26
C GLN A 1213 7.91 -45.78 30.32
N ALA A 1214 8.23 -47.08 30.17
CA ALA A 1214 8.52 -48.12 31.17
C ALA A 1214 7.40 -49.02 31.76
N ALA A 1215 7.38 -50.25 31.22
CA ALA A 1215 7.26 -51.58 31.84
C ALA A 1215 6.65 -51.74 33.25
N ALA A 1216 5.49 -52.42 33.30
CA ALA A 1216 5.31 -53.77 33.85
C ALA A 1216 3.90 -54.27 33.47
#